data_AF-D8KW48-F1
#
_entry.id   AF-D8KW48-F1
#
_cell.length_a   1.000
_cell.length_b   1.000
_cell.length_c   1.000
_cell.angle_alpha   90.00
_cell.angle_beta   90.00
_cell.angle_gamma   90.00
#
_symmetry.space_group_name_H-M   'P 1'
#
loop_
_entity.id
_entity.type
_entity.pdbx_description
1 polymer ?
#
loop_
_entity_poly.entity_id
_entity_poly.type
_entity_poly.pdbx_seq_one_letter_code
_entity_poly.pdbx_strand_id
1 'polypeptide(L)'
;MLVNDLFEDIKDGVMLIALLEVLSGQKLPCEQGRQLKRIHWVANIGTALKFLEGRRIKLVNINSTDIADGRPSIVLGLVWTIILYFQIEELTSNLPQLQPLSSSASSVESVVSSETASPPSKRKVVTKVQGSARKALLKWLQYTAAKQVGIEIKDFGQSWRSGVAFHSVIHAIRPDLVDMEKVRGRSNRENLEEAFAIAEAELGIPRLLDPEDVDVEKPDEKSVMTYVAQFLKYYPDPHHTVTDVPENEELQAIPTFVISFMKFKKEDRLVLRDLKVWAEQFERDIARAQVAETSLQEKYQSYKHFRVQYEVKRKQFELATQSVRKDGKLSLDQAVVKQAWERVTSRMLDWHIHLDKSLPAPLGTIGAWLYRAEAALREEVTVQQAHEETANTIHRKLEQHKDLLKNIDGHKKAFHEIHRTRSVNGVPVPHDQLEDMADRFNFVVSSSELHLLKMEFLELKYRLLSLLVFAESKLKSWIIKYGRRESVELLLQNYISVIENSKFFEQYEVTYQILKRAAEMYAKANGSVEEVENVMKFMSDTTAQWRNLSVEVRSVRSMLEEVIANWDRYSSTVAGLQAWLEDAEKMLNQPEHSKKDFFRHLPHWIQQHTAMNDAGNFLIETCDETISRDLKQQLLLLNGRWRELFMQVKQYARADELDKMRKEYVDGVAHLTAFIDGSNAKFSVPVEVSFHDVKMFVQDLENIKQKLPAMEAQYKAVSRTVQLITKEVSQEEANEMLATLTRLKEQLGKVKEYSSALLYECQRLLSPLEELEKQITHFYESLEKVNEIISILDPEAQPTTVLKQKAQDLVAYQENCKKDVSLIERNSQSILQCVASTEVLKHFHQSTFQKKVTQVQIAFQNMVRKAGEWRKNIEANSRLMKKFEESRAELEKVIQIANCCLKEKGNPEELLRKHSEFFNQLDQRVLNAFLKACDELTDILPEQEQHSLQEAVRKLHRQWKDLQTEAPYHLIHLKIEVQKSKFLVTVEECKAELARQNKVLSREGNERMIKEHMLFFGDKGSYHLCEKRLQRMEELCQKLPVSDPVRGTLESSQRILKDLKSQIDSTYMKLTEHSDTWKGYRSRFSELANWISSTEKELKKIKENVNDTAKYKQCKASVGEIRKHIHKHGENHNWLKSRLVVLTSLCPDLEAKETEDELCKLSSDFKRLLDLLAEIENTLGAVGDCVQYKEEVKSAIEELINNSKEVQAEAEKILDTESLLQAQQLLLHHQ
;
A
#
# COMPACT_ATOMS: atom_id res chain seq x y z
N MET A 1 -29.50 -58.56 -1.50
CA MET A 1 -28.53 -59.35 -0.73
C MET A 1 -29.13 -59.52 0.66
N LEU A 2 -29.32 -60.76 1.08
CA LEU A 2 -29.83 -61.11 2.41
C LEU A 2 -28.68 -61.79 3.15
N VAL A 3 -28.42 -61.40 4.39
CA VAL A 3 -27.42 -62.08 5.26
C VAL A 3 -28.18 -63.12 6.07
N ASN A 4 -27.82 -64.39 5.92
CA ASN A 4 -28.39 -65.50 6.70
C ASN A 4 -27.47 -65.87 7.87
N ASP A 5 -26.16 -65.89 7.62
CA ASP A 5 -25.15 -66.09 8.66
C ASP A 5 -24.05 -65.04 8.50
N LEU A 6 -23.96 -64.13 9.48
CA LEU A 6 -23.02 -63.03 9.48
C LEU A 6 -21.56 -63.47 9.35
N PHE A 7 -21.19 -64.62 9.93
CA PHE A 7 -19.78 -65.05 9.99
C PHE A 7 -19.31 -65.70 8.69
N GLU A 8 -20.24 -66.28 7.93
CA GLU A 8 -19.96 -66.88 6.62
C GLU A 8 -20.15 -65.88 5.48
N ASP A 9 -21.26 -65.14 5.48
CA ASP A 9 -21.65 -64.26 4.36
C ASP A 9 -20.76 -63.01 4.24
N ILE A 10 -19.98 -62.67 5.29
CA ILE A 10 -19.06 -61.53 5.27
C ILE A 10 -17.66 -61.87 4.75
N LYS A 11 -17.31 -63.18 4.67
CA LYS A 11 -15.93 -63.64 4.42
C LYS A 11 -15.38 -63.19 3.07
N ASP A 12 -16.23 -63.05 2.05
CA ASP A 12 -15.80 -62.62 0.72
C ASP A 12 -15.62 -61.10 0.57
N GLY A 13 -15.97 -60.35 1.62
CA GLY A 13 -15.90 -58.90 1.71
C GLY A 13 -16.93 -58.16 0.85
N VAL A 14 -17.72 -58.83 0.03
CA VAL A 14 -18.67 -58.19 -0.88
C VAL A 14 -19.84 -57.60 -0.10
N MET A 15 -20.40 -58.36 0.85
CA MET A 15 -21.47 -57.88 1.73
C MET A 15 -21.01 -56.71 2.60
N LEU A 16 -19.77 -56.77 3.10
CA LEU A 16 -19.18 -55.71 3.92
C LEU A 16 -18.98 -54.43 3.11
N ILE A 17 -18.45 -54.52 1.90
CA ILE A 17 -18.35 -53.39 0.97
C ILE A 17 -19.74 -52.82 0.71
N ALA A 18 -20.70 -53.65 0.30
CA ALA A 18 -22.06 -53.20 0.00
C ALA A 18 -22.74 -52.50 1.19
N LEU A 19 -22.56 -53.01 2.42
CA LEU A 19 -23.04 -52.38 3.64
C LEU A 19 -22.43 -50.98 3.82
N LEU A 20 -21.11 -50.87 3.66
CA LEU A 20 -20.42 -49.59 3.76
C LEU A 20 -20.80 -48.64 2.63
N GLU A 21 -21.07 -49.12 1.42
CA GLU A 21 -21.60 -48.28 0.33
C GLU A 21 -22.96 -47.68 0.68
N VAL A 22 -23.85 -48.49 1.28
CA VAL A 22 -25.19 -48.05 1.67
C VAL A 22 -25.12 -47.07 2.84
N LEU A 23 -24.36 -47.38 3.88
CA LEU A 23 -24.23 -46.51 5.06
C LEU A 23 -23.51 -45.19 4.73
N SER A 24 -22.53 -45.22 3.83
CA SER A 24 -21.74 -44.04 3.48
C SER A 24 -22.25 -43.24 2.29
N GLY A 25 -23.10 -43.85 1.46
CA GLY A 25 -23.51 -43.32 0.16
C GLY A 25 -22.43 -43.34 -0.93
N GLN A 26 -21.26 -43.95 -0.68
CA GLN A 26 -20.10 -43.95 -1.59
C GLN A 26 -19.86 -45.34 -2.19
N LYS A 27 -19.64 -45.41 -3.50
CA LYS A 27 -19.25 -46.66 -4.19
C LYS A 27 -17.82 -47.06 -3.81
N LEU A 28 -17.60 -48.32 -3.44
CA LEU A 28 -16.31 -48.86 -3.05
C LEU A 28 -15.80 -49.86 -4.10
N PRO A 29 -14.50 -49.85 -4.42
CA PRO A 29 -13.92 -50.85 -5.31
C PRO A 29 -14.15 -52.26 -4.77
N CYS A 30 -14.76 -53.11 -5.58
CA CYS A 30 -15.07 -54.49 -5.22
C CYS A 30 -14.65 -55.40 -6.36
N GLU A 31 -13.80 -56.38 -6.05
CA GLU A 31 -13.46 -57.47 -6.96
C GLU A 31 -14.71 -58.35 -7.14
N GLN A 32 -15.25 -58.38 -8.36
CA GLN A 32 -16.48 -59.10 -8.71
C GLN A 32 -16.18 -60.25 -9.69
N GLY A 33 -16.75 -61.44 -9.45
CA GLY A 33 -16.61 -62.59 -10.34
C GLY A 33 -17.41 -63.80 -9.87
N ARG A 34 -17.72 -64.74 -10.80
CA ARG A 34 -18.49 -65.97 -10.48
C ARG A 34 -17.76 -66.94 -9.53
N GLN A 35 -16.45 -66.82 -9.36
CA GLN A 35 -15.62 -67.62 -8.44
C GLN A 35 -14.56 -66.76 -7.76
N LEU A 36 -14.89 -66.18 -6.61
CA LEU A 36 -13.92 -65.45 -5.78
C LEU A 36 -13.07 -66.44 -4.98
N LYS A 37 -11.75 -66.23 -4.97
CA LYS A 37 -10.79 -67.00 -4.15
C LYS A 37 -10.43 -66.19 -2.91
N ARG A 38 -9.90 -66.85 -1.87
CA ARG A 38 -9.52 -66.20 -0.58
C ARG A 38 -8.66 -64.95 -0.73
N ILE A 39 -7.79 -64.87 -1.74
CA ILE A 39 -7.01 -63.65 -2.02
C ILE A 39 -7.89 -62.46 -2.43
N HIS A 40 -8.95 -62.68 -3.21
CA HIS A 40 -9.92 -61.65 -3.59
C HIS A 40 -10.81 -61.27 -2.39
N TRP A 41 -11.12 -62.23 -1.52
CA TRP A 41 -11.85 -61.99 -0.26
C TRP A 41 -11.09 -61.04 0.65
N VAL A 42 -9.81 -61.35 0.91
CA VAL A 42 -8.92 -60.50 1.72
C VAL A 42 -8.72 -59.13 1.07
N ALA A 43 -8.67 -59.05 -0.26
CA ALA A 43 -8.59 -57.78 -0.98
C ALA A 43 -9.88 -56.94 -0.80
N ASN A 44 -11.06 -57.53 -0.97
CA ASN A 44 -12.35 -56.86 -0.77
C ASN A 44 -12.52 -56.39 0.68
N ILE A 45 -12.22 -57.25 1.66
CA ILE A 45 -12.22 -56.87 3.07
C ILE A 45 -11.18 -55.78 3.33
N GLY A 46 -9.99 -55.88 2.72
CA GLY A 46 -8.95 -54.87 2.80
C GLY A 46 -9.42 -53.50 2.30
N THR A 47 -10.21 -53.46 1.22
CA THR A 47 -10.86 -52.24 0.72
C THR A 47 -11.85 -51.67 1.73
N ALA A 48 -12.69 -52.53 2.33
CA ALA A 48 -13.63 -52.13 3.37
C ALA A 48 -12.93 -51.59 4.64
N LEU A 49 -11.86 -52.23 5.11
CA LEU A 49 -11.11 -51.76 6.29
C LEU A 49 -10.39 -50.44 6.01
N LYS A 50 -9.74 -50.31 4.85
CA LYS A 50 -9.11 -49.05 4.43
C LYS A 50 -10.11 -47.92 4.33
N PHE A 51 -11.33 -48.20 3.87
CA PHE A 51 -12.40 -47.22 3.82
C PHE A 51 -12.76 -46.71 5.23
N LEU A 52 -12.89 -47.61 6.19
CA LEU A 52 -13.17 -47.25 7.59
C LEU A 52 -12.01 -46.45 8.21
N GLU A 53 -10.76 -46.88 8.01
CA GLU A 53 -9.58 -46.15 8.47
C GLU A 53 -9.46 -44.77 7.82
N GLY A 54 -9.81 -44.65 6.53
CA GLY A 54 -9.87 -43.38 5.80
C GLY A 54 -10.88 -42.39 6.38
N ARG A 55 -11.94 -42.88 7.04
CA ARG A 55 -12.89 -42.06 7.83
C ARG A 55 -12.43 -41.80 9.27
N ARG A 56 -11.16 -42.07 9.57
CA ARG A 56 -10.50 -41.94 10.88
C ARG A 56 -11.08 -42.88 11.95
N ILE A 57 -11.68 -43.99 11.55
CA ILE A 57 -12.21 -45.01 12.46
C ILE A 57 -11.05 -45.92 12.87
N LYS A 58 -10.80 -46.05 14.17
CA LYS A 58 -9.70 -46.88 14.69
C LYS A 58 -10.11 -48.35 14.73
N LEU A 59 -9.44 -49.17 13.91
CA LEU A 59 -9.60 -50.62 13.88
C LEU A 59 -8.55 -51.30 14.77
N VAL A 60 -8.85 -51.44 16.07
CA VAL A 60 -7.91 -52.08 17.02
C VAL A 60 -8.04 -53.60 16.93
N ASN A 61 -6.95 -54.28 16.54
CA ASN A 61 -6.87 -55.75 16.41
C ASN A 61 -7.88 -56.36 15.42
N ILE A 62 -8.27 -55.65 14.36
CA ILE A 62 -9.16 -56.15 13.30
C ILE A 62 -8.34 -56.22 11.99
N ASN A 63 -8.02 -57.43 11.55
CA ASN A 63 -7.27 -57.67 10.31
C ASN A 63 -8.16 -58.29 9.23
N SER A 64 -7.85 -58.02 7.96
CA SER A 64 -8.63 -58.52 6.82
C SER A 64 -8.61 -60.05 6.70
N THR A 65 -7.51 -60.71 7.08
CA THR A 65 -7.39 -62.18 7.09
C THR A 65 -8.33 -62.81 8.10
N ASP A 66 -8.46 -62.21 9.28
CA ASP A 66 -9.29 -62.76 10.36
C ASP A 66 -10.79 -62.66 10.05
N ILE A 67 -11.20 -61.67 9.26
CA ILE A 67 -12.57 -61.52 8.75
C ILE A 67 -12.80 -62.48 7.58
N ALA A 68 -11.82 -62.65 6.70
CA ALA A 68 -11.91 -63.61 5.59
C ALA A 68 -12.01 -65.06 6.09
N ASP A 69 -11.46 -65.33 7.29
CA ASP A 69 -11.58 -66.60 8.00
C ASP A 69 -12.85 -66.67 8.87
N GLY A 70 -13.65 -65.60 8.94
CA GLY A 70 -14.95 -65.53 9.63
C GLY A 70 -14.87 -65.60 11.15
N ARG A 71 -13.78 -65.13 11.77
CA ARG A 71 -13.60 -65.24 13.23
C ARG A 71 -14.67 -64.42 13.97
N PRO A 72 -15.57 -65.04 14.77
CA PRO A 72 -16.76 -64.37 15.29
C PRO A 72 -16.48 -63.10 16.11
N SER A 73 -15.50 -63.13 17.02
CA SER A 73 -15.17 -61.99 17.88
C SER A 73 -14.66 -60.77 17.10
N ILE A 74 -13.95 -60.99 15.99
CA ILE A 74 -13.43 -59.91 15.14
C ILE A 74 -14.53 -59.38 14.22
N VAL A 75 -15.32 -60.27 13.62
CA VAL A 75 -16.45 -59.87 12.77
C VAL A 75 -17.44 -59.01 13.58
N LEU A 76 -17.80 -59.43 14.80
CA LEU A 76 -18.65 -58.65 15.70
C LEU A 76 -17.98 -57.34 16.13
N GLY A 77 -16.66 -57.36 16.39
CA GLY A 77 -15.89 -56.16 16.70
C GLY A 77 -15.91 -55.12 15.58
N LEU A 78 -15.84 -55.59 14.33
CA LEU A 78 -15.93 -54.75 13.14
C LEU A 78 -17.33 -54.17 12.95
N VAL A 79 -18.37 -55.03 12.98
CA VAL A 79 -19.76 -54.58 12.83
C VAL A 79 -20.12 -53.58 13.92
N TRP A 80 -19.70 -53.82 15.16
CA TRP A 80 -19.84 -52.87 16.26
C TRP A 80 -19.20 -51.51 15.95
N THR A 81 -17.99 -51.52 15.42
CA THR A 81 -17.25 -50.31 15.09
C THR A 81 -17.95 -49.50 13.99
N ILE A 82 -18.55 -50.20 13.01
CA ILE A 82 -19.37 -49.60 11.96
C ILE A 82 -20.65 -48.98 12.55
N ILE A 83 -21.38 -49.71 13.40
CA ILE A 83 -22.59 -49.22 14.07
C ILE A 83 -22.28 -48.00 14.94
N LEU A 84 -21.21 -48.06 15.73
CA LEU A 84 -20.81 -46.98 16.62
C LEU A 84 -20.57 -45.68 15.83
N TYR A 85 -19.91 -45.77 14.69
CA TYR A 85 -19.59 -44.58 13.88
C TYR A 85 -20.77 -44.08 13.05
N PHE A 86 -21.33 -44.95 12.19
CA PHE A 86 -22.35 -44.55 11.21
C PHE A 86 -23.75 -44.40 11.78
N GLN A 87 -24.04 -45.04 12.92
CA GLN A 87 -25.35 -44.93 13.53
C GLN A 87 -25.29 -44.08 14.81
N ILE A 88 -24.36 -44.34 15.72
CA ILE A 88 -24.43 -43.74 17.07
C ILE A 88 -23.72 -42.38 17.13
N GLU A 89 -22.48 -42.28 16.64
CA GLU A 89 -21.71 -41.02 16.59
C GLU A 89 -22.38 -39.99 15.68
N GLU A 90 -22.87 -40.40 14.50
CA GLU A 90 -23.60 -39.50 13.59
C GLU A 90 -24.91 -38.97 14.20
N LEU A 91 -25.67 -39.80 14.91
CA LEU A 91 -26.92 -39.36 15.54
C LEU A 91 -26.67 -38.50 16.79
N THR A 92 -25.54 -38.69 17.48
CA THR A 92 -25.22 -37.94 18.71
C THR A 92 -24.43 -36.65 18.47
N SER A 93 -23.82 -36.47 17.30
CA SER A 93 -23.06 -35.27 16.94
C SER A 93 -23.94 -34.01 16.78
N ASN A 94 -25.23 -34.19 16.49
CA ASN A 94 -26.22 -33.11 16.33
C ASN A 94 -26.89 -32.69 17.66
N LEU A 95 -26.54 -33.30 18.80
CA LEU A 95 -27.05 -32.87 20.11
C LEU A 95 -26.36 -31.56 20.55
N PRO A 96 -27.09 -30.52 21.00
CA PRO A 96 -26.49 -29.26 21.47
C PRO A 96 -25.40 -29.50 22.53
N GLN A 97 -24.19 -28.97 22.30
CA GLN A 97 -23.10 -29.06 23.26
C GLN A 97 -23.43 -28.28 24.54
N LEU A 98 -24.01 -28.96 25.53
CA LEU A 98 -24.19 -28.43 26.88
C LEU A 98 -22.83 -28.30 27.58
N GLN A 99 -22.25 -27.09 27.52
CA GLN A 99 -21.00 -26.68 28.17
C GLN A 99 -20.98 -27.01 29.67
N PRO A 100 -19.83 -27.44 30.24
CA PRO A 100 -19.55 -27.34 31.66
C PRO A 100 -18.82 -26.03 31.98
N LEU A 101 -19.40 -25.25 32.91
CA LEU A 101 -18.82 -24.04 33.49
C LEU A 101 -17.67 -24.35 34.47
N SER A 102 -16.65 -23.47 34.42
CA SER A 102 -15.74 -23.04 35.51
C SER A 102 -14.61 -23.98 35.98
N SER A 103 -13.34 -23.53 35.86
CA SER A 103 -12.65 -22.71 36.90
C SER A 103 -11.19 -22.36 36.52
N SER A 104 -10.81 -21.11 36.80
CA SER A 104 -9.57 -20.39 36.46
C SER A 104 -8.31 -20.70 37.29
N ALA A 105 -7.12 -20.43 36.74
CA ALA A 105 -5.91 -19.81 37.36
C ALA A 105 -4.77 -19.73 36.30
N SER A 106 -4.33 -18.54 35.82
CA SER A 106 -3.10 -17.79 36.22
C SER A 106 -1.81 -18.62 36.36
N SER A 107 -0.57 -18.23 36.06
CA SER A 107 0.12 -17.08 35.42
C SER A 107 1.64 -17.42 35.46
N VAL A 108 2.42 -16.83 34.54
CA VAL A 108 3.89 -16.55 34.49
C VAL A 108 5.00 -17.64 34.42
N GLU A 109 5.92 -17.34 33.48
CA GLU A 109 7.39 -17.58 33.35
C GLU A 109 8.07 -18.94 33.64
N SER A 110 8.84 -19.45 32.67
CA SER A 110 10.32 -19.31 32.63
C SER A 110 11.01 -20.34 31.71
N VAL A 111 12.10 -19.88 31.09
CA VAL A 111 13.07 -20.58 30.24
C VAL A 111 14.19 -21.20 31.09
N VAL A 112 14.70 -22.38 30.70
CA VAL A 112 16.12 -22.72 30.41
C VAL A 112 16.34 -24.25 30.40
N SER A 113 17.14 -24.66 29.41
CA SER A 113 17.76 -25.93 29.03
C SER A 113 18.28 -26.88 30.12
N SER A 114 18.24 -28.20 29.87
CA SER A 114 19.44 -28.99 29.49
C SER A 114 19.21 -30.52 29.47
N GLU A 115 20.09 -31.16 28.69
CA GLU A 115 20.20 -32.53 28.17
C GLU A 115 20.20 -33.71 29.18
N THR A 116 19.74 -34.90 28.73
CA THR A 116 20.57 -36.12 28.45
C THR A 116 19.74 -37.43 28.43
N ALA A 117 20.17 -38.37 27.58
CA ALA A 117 19.60 -39.69 27.26
C ALA A 117 19.62 -40.67 28.47
N SER A 118 18.75 -41.67 28.67
CA SER A 118 18.22 -42.78 27.82
C SER A 118 17.12 -43.56 28.62
N PRO A 119 16.72 -44.77 28.20
CA PRO A 119 15.56 -45.16 27.38
C PRO A 119 14.28 -45.45 28.19
N PRO A 120 13.05 -45.37 27.63
CA PRO A 120 11.86 -45.74 28.38
C PRO A 120 11.57 -47.24 28.26
N SER A 121 11.51 -47.84 29.43
CA SER A 121 10.92 -49.14 29.70
C SER A 121 9.44 -49.19 29.27
N LYS A 122 8.99 -50.38 28.87
CA LYS A 122 7.59 -50.74 28.61
C LYS A 122 6.63 -50.08 29.60
N ARG A 123 5.79 -49.14 29.12
CA ARG A 123 4.61 -48.64 29.85
C ARG A 123 3.39 -48.61 28.93
N LYS A 124 2.31 -49.16 29.48
CA LYS A 124 0.96 -49.29 28.92
C LYS A 124 0.48 -47.99 28.26
N VAL A 125 0.07 -48.10 27.01
CA VAL A 125 -0.72 -47.08 26.31
C VAL A 125 -2.09 -47.00 26.98
N VAL A 126 -2.38 -45.88 27.63
CA VAL A 126 -3.73 -45.51 28.06
C VAL A 126 -4.38 -44.75 26.91
N THR A 127 -5.29 -45.42 26.20
CA THR A 127 -6.09 -44.90 25.09
C THR A 127 -7.17 -43.96 25.62
N LYS A 128 -7.07 -42.66 25.32
CA LYS A 128 -8.09 -41.65 25.67
C LYS A 128 -8.76 -41.12 24.41
N VAL A 129 -9.70 -41.88 23.82
CA VAL A 129 -10.60 -41.38 22.73
C VAL A 129 -12.03 -41.98 22.79
N GLN A 130 -12.29 -43.09 23.48
CA GLN A 130 -13.55 -43.85 23.34
C GLN A 130 -14.80 -43.28 24.08
N GLY A 131 -14.79 -42.00 24.47
CA GLY A 131 -15.69 -41.48 25.52
C GLY A 131 -16.72 -40.41 25.14
N SER A 132 -16.78 -39.89 23.91
CA SER A 132 -17.67 -38.76 23.58
C SER A 132 -19.12 -39.17 23.29
N ALA A 133 -19.37 -40.05 22.32
CA ALA A 133 -20.73 -40.39 21.89
C ALA A 133 -21.53 -41.19 22.92
N ARG A 134 -20.92 -42.20 23.55
CA ARG A 134 -21.56 -42.94 24.66
C ARG A 134 -21.99 -42.01 25.79
N LYS A 135 -21.14 -41.02 26.13
CA LYS A 135 -21.42 -40.04 27.19
C LYS A 135 -22.50 -39.03 26.76
N ALA A 136 -22.49 -38.60 25.51
CA ALA A 136 -23.50 -37.71 24.95
C ALA A 136 -24.88 -38.37 24.93
N LEU A 137 -24.96 -39.62 24.42
CA LEU A 137 -26.19 -40.40 24.38
C LEU A 137 -26.75 -40.68 25.79
N LEU A 138 -25.87 -41.08 26.73
CA LEU A 138 -26.29 -41.32 28.11
C LEU A 138 -26.82 -40.04 28.78
N LYS A 139 -26.16 -38.89 28.53
CA LYS A 139 -26.59 -37.59 29.06
C LYS A 139 -27.93 -37.15 28.45
N TRP A 140 -28.17 -37.41 27.18
CA TRP A 140 -29.48 -37.16 26.54
C TRP A 140 -30.56 -38.04 27.17
N LEU A 141 -30.33 -39.35 27.34
CA LEU A 141 -31.29 -40.26 27.98
C LEU A 141 -31.60 -39.87 29.43
N GLN A 142 -30.61 -39.41 30.18
CA GLN A 142 -30.78 -38.86 31.53
C GLN A 142 -31.56 -37.54 31.57
N TYR A 143 -31.51 -36.74 30.51
CA TYR A 143 -32.28 -35.50 30.44
C TYR A 143 -33.72 -35.76 29.97
N THR A 144 -33.87 -36.60 28.95
CA THR A 144 -35.10 -36.86 28.21
C THR A 144 -36.02 -37.85 28.94
N ALA A 145 -35.51 -39.00 29.37
CA ALA A 145 -36.33 -40.08 29.93
C ALA A 145 -36.41 -40.08 31.46
N ALA A 146 -35.36 -39.59 32.14
CA ALA A 146 -35.29 -39.65 33.60
C ALA A 146 -35.99 -38.49 34.33
N LYS A 147 -36.07 -37.29 33.73
CA LYS A 147 -36.53 -36.07 34.42
C LYS A 147 -38.06 -35.95 34.52
N GLN A 148 -38.80 -36.49 33.56
CA GLN A 148 -40.27 -36.40 33.52
C GLN A 148 -40.97 -37.49 34.35
N VAL A 149 -40.31 -38.63 34.58
CA VAL A 149 -40.92 -39.82 35.22
C VAL A 149 -40.15 -40.30 36.47
N GLY A 150 -39.07 -39.62 36.87
CA GLY A 150 -38.36 -39.91 38.12
C GLY A 150 -37.61 -41.25 38.16
N ILE A 151 -37.14 -41.74 37.02
CA ILE A 151 -36.30 -42.95 36.91
C ILE A 151 -34.82 -42.58 36.76
N GLU A 152 -33.89 -43.41 37.22
CA GLU A 152 -32.45 -43.11 37.17
C GLU A 152 -31.74 -44.03 36.16
N ILE A 153 -31.24 -43.47 35.04
CA ILE A 153 -30.51 -44.22 34.01
C ILE A 153 -29.00 -43.99 34.20
N LYS A 154 -28.26 -45.00 34.69
CA LYS A 154 -26.82 -44.91 34.99
C LYS A 154 -25.91 -45.50 33.91
N ASP A 155 -26.43 -46.44 33.14
CA ASP A 155 -25.69 -47.23 32.17
C ASP A 155 -26.58 -47.63 30.97
N PHE A 156 -26.01 -48.37 30.03
CA PHE A 156 -26.73 -49.04 28.94
C PHE A 156 -26.98 -50.53 29.26
N GLY A 157 -26.87 -50.94 30.53
CA GLY A 157 -26.97 -52.32 30.96
C GLY A 157 -28.13 -52.50 31.92
N GLN A 158 -27.81 -52.59 33.22
CA GLN A 158 -28.79 -52.86 34.27
C GLN A 158 -29.95 -51.85 34.34
N SER A 159 -29.70 -50.60 33.98
CA SER A 159 -30.73 -49.55 33.99
C SER A 159 -31.91 -49.83 33.04
N TRP A 160 -31.71 -50.70 32.05
CA TRP A 160 -32.68 -50.99 30.97
C TRP A 160 -33.42 -52.31 31.16
N ARG A 161 -32.94 -53.17 32.07
CA ARG A 161 -33.44 -54.52 32.29
C ARG A 161 -34.93 -54.59 32.61
N SER A 162 -35.46 -53.61 33.36
CA SER A 162 -36.86 -53.62 33.80
C SER A 162 -37.87 -53.26 32.72
N GLY A 163 -37.42 -52.83 31.54
CA GLY A 163 -38.28 -52.30 30.47
C GLY A 163 -38.81 -50.88 30.73
N VAL A 164 -38.79 -50.40 31.99
CA VAL A 164 -39.32 -49.09 32.37
C VAL A 164 -38.58 -47.94 31.66
N ALA A 165 -37.26 -48.06 31.49
CA ALA A 165 -36.46 -47.04 30.80
C ALA A 165 -36.84 -46.89 29.31
N PHE A 166 -37.16 -47.99 28.61
CA PHE A 166 -37.64 -47.93 27.23
C PHE A 166 -38.99 -47.23 27.14
N HIS A 167 -39.93 -47.60 28.02
CA HIS A 167 -41.23 -46.95 28.15
C HIS A 167 -41.11 -45.45 28.44
N SER A 168 -40.19 -45.03 29.30
CA SER A 168 -39.96 -43.60 29.57
C SER A 168 -39.39 -42.83 28.37
N VAL A 169 -38.54 -43.44 27.55
CA VAL A 169 -38.08 -42.82 26.30
C VAL A 169 -39.24 -42.66 25.30
N ILE A 170 -40.07 -43.69 25.16
CA ILE A 170 -41.26 -43.64 24.29
C ILE A 170 -42.22 -42.56 24.78
N HIS A 171 -42.51 -42.51 26.08
CA HIS A 171 -43.35 -41.50 26.71
C HIS A 171 -42.80 -40.07 26.50
N ALA A 172 -41.47 -39.88 26.57
CA ALA A 172 -40.86 -38.58 26.31
C ALA A 172 -40.94 -38.12 24.85
N ILE A 173 -41.04 -39.06 23.89
CA ILE A 173 -41.25 -38.75 22.46
C ILE A 173 -42.73 -38.52 22.17
N ARG A 174 -43.60 -39.38 22.69
CA ARG A 174 -45.05 -39.32 22.52
C ARG A 174 -45.76 -39.82 23.80
N PRO A 175 -46.21 -38.92 24.69
CA PRO A 175 -46.76 -39.29 26.00
C PRO A 175 -48.01 -40.17 25.96
N ASP A 176 -48.85 -40.04 24.93
CA ASP A 176 -50.10 -40.77 24.75
C ASP A 176 -49.94 -42.26 24.47
N LEU A 177 -48.73 -42.72 24.10
CA LEU A 177 -48.48 -44.13 23.79
C LEU A 177 -48.24 -45.00 25.03
N VAL A 178 -47.89 -44.39 26.17
CA VAL A 178 -47.42 -45.13 27.35
C VAL A 178 -48.05 -44.61 28.63
N ASP A 179 -48.71 -45.50 29.35
CA ASP A 179 -49.22 -45.28 30.70
C ASP A 179 -48.16 -45.73 31.73
N MET A 180 -47.35 -44.78 32.20
CA MET A 180 -46.21 -45.07 33.09
C MET A 180 -46.61 -45.68 34.44
N GLU A 181 -47.85 -45.49 34.90
CA GLU A 181 -48.33 -46.10 36.15
C GLU A 181 -48.55 -47.61 35.99
N LYS A 182 -49.03 -48.06 34.82
CA LYS A 182 -49.19 -49.50 34.52
C LYS A 182 -47.84 -50.19 34.33
N VAL A 183 -46.88 -49.50 33.72
CA VAL A 183 -45.54 -50.05 33.43
C VAL A 183 -44.78 -50.39 34.72
N ARG A 184 -44.91 -49.59 35.79
CA ARG A 184 -44.23 -49.85 37.08
C ARG A 184 -44.69 -51.13 37.79
N GLY A 185 -45.91 -51.62 37.51
CA GLY A 185 -46.50 -52.79 38.16
C GLY A 185 -46.35 -54.11 37.40
N ARG A 186 -45.81 -54.09 36.18
CA ARG A 186 -45.67 -55.26 35.29
C ARG A 186 -44.29 -55.92 35.43
N SER A 187 -44.18 -57.17 34.98
CA SER A 187 -42.90 -57.87 34.96
C SER A 187 -41.95 -57.26 33.92
N ASN A 188 -40.63 -57.41 34.11
CA ASN A 188 -39.60 -56.92 33.18
C ASN A 188 -39.88 -57.38 31.74
N ARG A 189 -40.22 -58.66 31.57
CA ARG A 189 -40.40 -59.29 30.27
C ARG A 189 -41.63 -58.78 29.53
N GLU A 190 -42.73 -58.53 30.25
CA GLU A 190 -43.93 -57.90 29.70
C GLU A 190 -43.66 -56.45 29.29
N ASN A 191 -42.94 -55.70 30.13
CA ASN A 191 -42.57 -54.32 29.83
C ASN A 191 -41.67 -54.20 28.61
N LEU A 192 -40.67 -55.07 28.47
CA LEU A 192 -39.75 -55.09 27.32
C LEU A 192 -40.50 -55.45 26.03
N GLU A 193 -41.32 -56.51 26.05
CA GLU A 193 -42.11 -56.94 24.89
C GLU A 193 -43.05 -55.82 24.41
N GLU A 194 -43.77 -55.19 25.33
CA GLU A 194 -44.68 -54.10 25.00
C GLU A 194 -43.94 -52.84 24.54
N ALA A 195 -42.82 -52.47 25.18
CA ALA A 195 -42.03 -51.32 24.74
C ALA A 195 -41.51 -51.49 23.31
N PHE A 196 -41.05 -52.69 22.96
CA PHE A 196 -40.56 -52.99 21.62
C PHE A 196 -41.71 -53.03 20.60
N ALA A 197 -42.86 -53.59 20.97
CA ALA A 197 -44.06 -53.59 20.13
C ALA A 197 -44.58 -52.17 19.86
N ILE A 198 -44.64 -51.30 20.87
CA ILE A 198 -45.04 -49.90 20.71
C ILE A 198 -44.03 -49.14 19.84
N ALA A 199 -42.73 -49.30 20.08
CA ALA A 199 -41.70 -48.65 19.29
C ALA A 199 -41.77 -49.04 17.80
N GLU A 200 -42.06 -50.31 17.50
CA GLU A 200 -42.20 -50.80 16.12
C GLU A 200 -43.51 -50.32 15.46
N ALA A 201 -44.65 -50.51 16.12
CA ALA A 201 -45.96 -50.20 15.55
C ALA A 201 -46.24 -48.69 15.44
N GLU A 202 -45.87 -47.93 16.47
CA GLU A 202 -46.30 -46.52 16.63
C GLU A 202 -45.19 -45.50 16.30
N LEU A 203 -43.92 -45.89 16.45
CA LEU A 203 -42.75 -45.04 16.14
C LEU A 203 -41.95 -45.53 14.91
N GLY A 204 -42.28 -46.69 14.35
CA GLY A 204 -41.57 -47.24 13.18
C GLY A 204 -40.11 -47.63 13.47
N ILE A 205 -39.76 -47.89 14.73
CA ILE A 205 -38.42 -48.30 15.16
C ILE A 205 -38.36 -49.83 15.11
N PRO A 206 -37.56 -50.45 14.22
CA PRO A 206 -37.54 -51.90 14.05
C PRO A 206 -36.99 -52.57 15.31
N ARG A 207 -37.61 -53.67 15.74
CA ARG A 207 -37.19 -54.43 16.92
C ARG A 207 -35.84 -55.10 16.69
N LEU A 208 -34.79 -54.60 17.36
CA LEU A 208 -33.42 -55.13 17.28
C LEU A 208 -33.02 -55.98 18.48
N LEU A 209 -33.85 -56.01 19.53
CA LEU A 209 -33.61 -56.71 20.77
C LEU A 209 -34.80 -57.61 21.08
N ASP A 210 -34.52 -58.78 21.64
CA ASP A 210 -35.54 -59.62 22.24
C ASP A 210 -35.59 -59.42 23.76
N PRO A 211 -36.78 -59.47 24.39
CA PRO A 211 -36.91 -59.29 25.83
C PRO A 211 -36.06 -60.27 26.65
N GLU A 212 -35.82 -61.47 26.13
CA GLU A 212 -34.98 -62.49 26.77
C GLU A 212 -33.48 -62.16 26.76
N ASP A 213 -33.00 -61.38 25.79
CA ASP A 213 -31.61 -60.91 25.74
C ASP A 213 -31.34 -59.72 26.66
N VAL A 214 -32.40 -59.04 27.09
CA VAL A 214 -32.34 -57.85 27.96
C VAL A 214 -32.70 -58.19 29.41
N ASP A 215 -33.62 -59.13 29.68
CA ASP A 215 -33.96 -59.58 31.04
C ASP A 215 -32.95 -60.60 31.60
N VAL A 216 -31.66 -60.22 31.60
CA VAL A 216 -30.54 -61.02 32.11
C VAL A 216 -29.73 -60.24 33.16
N GLU A 217 -28.90 -60.94 33.94
CA GLU A 217 -28.06 -60.32 35.00
C GLU A 217 -27.01 -59.35 34.44
N LYS A 218 -26.73 -59.38 33.14
CA LYS A 218 -25.84 -58.40 32.52
C LYS A 218 -26.20 -58.20 31.05
N PRO A 219 -27.16 -57.29 30.77
CA PRO A 219 -27.56 -57.00 29.40
C PRO A 219 -26.37 -56.46 28.59
N ASP A 220 -26.28 -56.83 27.31
CA ASP A 220 -25.18 -56.36 26.46
C ASP A 220 -25.36 -54.86 26.15
N GLU A 221 -24.49 -54.05 26.76
CA GLU A 221 -24.58 -52.60 26.67
C GLU A 221 -24.47 -52.07 25.24
N LYS A 222 -23.76 -52.79 24.35
CA LYS A 222 -23.60 -52.39 22.95
C LYS A 222 -24.91 -52.54 22.18
N SER A 223 -25.60 -53.65 22.40
CA SER A 223 -26.88 -53.95 21.78
C SER A 223 -27.96 -52.98 22.28
N VAL A 224 -28.02 -52.72 23.59
CA VAL A 224 -28.91 -51.70 24.16
C VAL A 224 -28.59 -50.31 23.60
N MET A 225 -27.31 -49.90 23.57
CA MET A 225 -26.90 -48.60 23.03
C MET A 225 -27.28 -48.42 21.55
N THR A 226 -27.19 -49.50 20.76
CA THR A 226 -27.59 -49.51 19.34
C THR A 226 -29.07 -49.26 19.16
N TYR A 227 -29.88 -49.92 19.99
CA TYR A 227 -31.33 -49.82 19.90
C TYR A 227 -31.83 -48.46 20.38
N VAL A 228 -31.36 -47.99 21.54
CA VAL A 228 -31.80 -46.69 22.11
C VAL A 228 -31.36 -45.49 21.26
N ALA A 229 -30.25 -45.59 20.51
CA ALA A 229 -29.82 -44.54 19.60
C ALA A 229 -30.83 -44.30 18.45
N GLN A 230 -31.65 -45.28 18.07
CA GLN A 230 -32.68 -45.10 17.03
C GLN A 230 -33.75 -44.08 17.42
N PHE A 231 -34.03 -43.95 18.71
CA PHE A 231 -35.04 -43.04 19.24
C PHE A 231 -34.67 -41.56 19.03
N LEU A 232 -33.39 -41.23 18.86
CA LEU A 232 -32.92 -39.86 18.55
C LEU A 232 -33.52 -39.30 17.25
N LYS A 233 -33.79 -40.15 16.25
CA LYS A 233 -34.35 -39.71 14.95
C LYS A 233 -35.80 -39.22 15.04
N TYR A 234 -36.48 -39.57 16.12
CA TYR A 234 -37.91 -39.32 16.32
C TYR A 234 -38.18 -38.39 17.50
N TYR A 235 -37.13 -37.84 18.11
CA TYR A 235 -37.25 -36.90 19.22
C TYR A 235 -37.51 -35.47 18.71
N PRO A 236 -38.50 -34.74 19.24
CA PRO A 236 -38.79 -33.36 18.81
C PRO A 236 -37.68 -32.38 19.23
N ASP A 237 -37.25 -31.53 18.29
CA ASP A 237 -36.20 -30.52 18.49
C ASP A 237 -36.65 -29.39 19.44
N PRO A 238 -35.94 -29.09 20.56
CA PRO A 238 -36.39 -28.12 21.57
C PRO A 238 -36.30 -26.63 21.18
N HIS A 239 -35.89 -26.28 19.96
CA HIS A 239 -35.58 -24.87 19.59
C HIS A 239 -36.56 -24.18 18.63
N HIS A 240 -37.77 -24.70 18.45
CA HIS A 240 -38.85 -23.95 17.78
C HIS A 240 -40.09 -23.80 18.66
N THR A 241 -39.96 -22.96 19.69
CA THR A 241 -41.08 -22.25 20.34
C THR A 241 -40.62 -20.85 20.75
N VAL A 242 -40.77 -19.86 19.86
CA VAL A 242 -41.81 -18.80 19.84
C VAL A 242 -41.33 -17.49 20.48
N THR A 243 -41.05 -16.51 19.62
CA THR A 243 -41.45 -15.11 19.82
C THR A 243 -42.42 -14.78 18.68
N ASP A 244 -43.73 -14.89 18.95
CA ASP A 244 -44.83 -13.95 18.68
C ASP A 244 -44.60 -12.96 17.51
N VAL A 245 -45.43 -12.82 16.45
CA VAL A 245 -46.92 -12.85 16.27
C VAL A 245 -47.22 -12.86 14.73
N PRO A 246 -48.40 -13.27 14.19
CA PRO A 246 -49.43 -14.26 14.60
C PRO A 246 -49.56 -15.42 13.56
N GLU A 247 -49.74 -16.69 13.94
CA GLU A 247 -50.94 -17.37 14.48
C GLU A 247 -52.15 -17.43 13.52
N ASN A 248 -52.41 -18.60 12.89
CA ASN A 248 -53.31 -19.60 13.47
C ASN A 248 -53.42 -20.90 12.62
N GLU A 249 -53.02 -22.00 13.28
CA GLU A 249 -53.71 -23.30 13.44
C GLU A 249 -54.15 -24.20 12.27
N GLU A 250 -53.52 -25.39 12.31
CA GLU A 250 -54.13 -26.73 12.33
C GLU A 250 -54.27 -27.56 11.03
N LEU A 251 -53.23 -28.37 10.80
CA LEU A 251 -53.25 -29.84 10.91
C LEU A 251 -54.51 -30.57 10.42
N GLN A 252 -54.33 -31.44 9.43
CA GLN A 252 -54.41 -32.89 9.68
C GLN A 252 -53.76 -33.68 8.54
N ALA A 253 -52.66 -34.35 8.89
CA ALA A 253 -52.01 -35.37 8.09
C ALA A 253 -52.29 -36.75 8.71
N ILE A 254 -52.79 -37.67 7.89
CA ILE A 254 -52.51 -39.11 8.00
C ILE A 254 -51.81 -39.48 6.68
N PRO A 255 -50.73 -40.29 6.72
CA PRO A 255 -49.57 -40.07 5.86
C PRO A 255 -49.81 -40.49 4.41
N THR A 256 -50.03 -39.46 3.61
CA THR A 256 -49.89 -39.39 2.15
C THR A 256 -48.52 -39.85 1.64
N PHE A 257 -47.58 -40.33 2.47
CA PHE A 257 -46.19 -40.60 2.05
C PHE A 257 -46.08 -41.63 0.92
N VAL A 258 -46.89 -42.71 0.92
CA VAL A 258 -46.84 -43.72 -0.16
C VAL A 258 -47.53 -43.25 -1.45
N ILE A 259 -48.60 -42.45 -1.33
CA ILE A 259 -49.32 -41.86 -2.48
C ILE A 259 -48.55 -40.64 -3.03
N SER A 260 -47.89 -39.87 -2.17
CA SER A 260 -47.04 -38.73 -2.49
C SER A 260 -45.76 -39.19 -3.16
N PHE A 261 -45.12 -40.29 -2.74
CA PHE A 261 -43.94 -40.83 -3.43
C PHE A 261 -44.26 -41.33 -4.86
N MET A 262 -45.51 -41.77 -5.12
CA MET A 262 -45.98 -42.10 -6.47
C MET A 262 -46.48 -40.89 -7.28
N LYS A 263 -47.00 -39.83 -6.62
CA LYS A 263 -47.40 -38.55 -7.27
C LYS A 263 -46.18 -37.66 -7.58
N PHE A 264 -45.23 -37.48 -6.66
CA PHE A 264 -43.98 -36.73 -6.85
C PHE A 264 -43.14 -37.29 -8.01
N LYS A 265 -43.04 -38.63 -8.16
CA LYS A 265 -42.37 -39.25 -9.32
C LYS A 265 -43.05 -39.00 -10.66
N LYS A 266 -44.37 -38.72 -10.66
CA LYS A 266 -45.13 -38.41 -11.88
C LYS A 266 -44.95 -36.95 -12.28
N GLU A 267 -44.98 -36.02 -11.31
CA GLU A 267 -44.79 -34.58 -11.55
C GLU A 267 -43.36 -34.26 -12.00
N ASP A 268 -42.32 -34.81 -11.35
CA ASP A 268 -40.93 -34.62 -11.79
C ASP A 268 -40.67 -35.21 -13.20
N ARG A 269 -41.30 -36.34 -13.53
CA ARG A 269 -41.23 -36.93 -14.88
C ARG A 269 -41.94 -36.10 -15.93
N LEU A 270 -43.05 -35.47 -15.59
CA LEU A 270 -43.78 -34.57 -16.50
C LEU A 270 -42.95 -33.30 -16.75
N VAL A 271 -42.39 -32.68 -15.71
CA VAL A 271 -41.51 -31.52 -15.84
C VAL A 271 -40.27 -31.83 -16.68
N LEU A 272 -39.62 -32.98 -16.45
CA LEU A 272 -38.47 -33.41 -17.26
C LEU A 272 -38.85 -33.67 -18.73
N ARG A 273 -40.03 -34.28 -18.98
CA ARG A 273 -40.54 -34.48 -20.35
C ARG A 273 -40.84 -33.14 -21.03
N ASP A 274 -41.44 -32.19 -20.34
CA ASP A 274 -41.77 -30.87 -20.89
C ASP A 274 -40.50 -30.06 -21.19
N LEU A 275 -39.49 -30.12 -20.31
CA LEU A 275 -38.17 -29.53 -20.56
C LEU A 275 -37.50 -30.16 -21.78
N LYS A 276 -37.53 -31.49 -21.92
CA LYS A 276 -37.00 -32.16 -23.12
C LYS A 276 -37.69 -31.68 -24.40
N VAL A 277 -39.02 -31.67 -24.43
CA VAL A 277 -39.81 -31.24 -25.60
C VAL A 277 -39.52 -29.79 -25.94
N TRP A 278 -39.43 -28.93 -24.92
CA TRP A 278 -39.07 -27.53 -25.12
C TRP A 278 -37.67 -27.40 -25.73
N ALA A 279 -36.67 -28.13 -25.22
CA ALA A 279 -35.30 -28.09 -25.75
C ALA A 279 -35.25 -28.53 -27.23
N GLU A 280 -35.91 -29.64 -27.57
CA GLU A 280 -35.96 -30.14 -28.96
C GLU A 280 -36.72 -29.19 -29.90
N GLN A 281 -37.77 -28.54 -29.42
CA GLN A 281 -38.50 -27.54 -30.21
C GLN A 281 -37.64 -26.29 -30.42
N PHE A 282 -36.99 -25.81 -29.36
CA PHE A 282 -36.14 -24.64 -29.40
C PHE A 282 -34.92 -24.84 -30.30
N GLU A 283 -34.30 -26.03 -30.29
CA GLU A 283 -33.25 -26.44 -31.23
C GLU A 283 -33.71 -26.32 -32.70
N ARG A 284 -34.92 -26.81 -33.01
CA ARG A 284 -35.52 -26.68 -34.36
C ARG A 284 -35.78 -25.22 -34.74
N ASP A 285 -36.22 -24.40 -33.79
CA ASP A 285 -36.50 -22.98 -34.01
C ASP A 285 -35.22 -22.20 -34.32
N ILE A 286 -34.14 -22.47 -33.58
CA ILE A 286 -32.79 -21.95 -33.85
C ILE A 286 -32.33 -22.37 -35.25
N ALA A 287 -32.49 -23.65 -35.60
CA ALA A 287 -32.07 -24.16 -36.91
C ALA A 287 -32.82 -23.48 -38.07
N ARG A 288 -34.12 -23.19 -37.91
CA ARG A 288 -34.89 -22.44 -38.91
C ARG A 288 -34.42 -20.99 -39.03
N ALA A 289 -34.17 -20.32 -37.91
CA ALA A 289 -33.72 -18.92 -37.90
C ALA A 289 -32.32 -18.73 -38.52
N GLN A 290 -31.43 -19.72 -38.39
CA GLN A 290 -30.08 -19.70 -38.97
C GLN A 290 -30.04 -19.72 -40.51
N VAL A 291 -31.01 -20.39 -41.14
CA VAL A 291 -31.04 -20.59 -42.60
C VAL A 291 -31.66 -19.40 -43.33
N ALA A 292 -32.26 -18.44 -42.62
CA ALA A 292 -32.85 -17.25 -43.23
C ALA A 292 -31.77 -16.38 -43.92
N GLU A 293 -31.98 -16.04 -45.19
CA GLU A 293 -31.11 -15.14 -45.96
C GLU A 293 -31.42 -13.67 -45.64
N THR A 294 -30.80 -13.16 -44.59
CA THR A 294 -30.90 -11.76 -44.15
C THR A 294 -29.52 -11.12 -43.97
N SER A 295 -29.47 -9.80 -43.74
CA SER A 295 -28.22 -9.09 -43.47
C SER A 295 -27.56 -9.57 -42.16
N LEU A 296 -26.25 -9.40 -42.02
CA LEU A 296 -25.52 -9.84 -40.81
C LEU A 296 -26.08 -9.21 -39.52
N GLN A 297 -26.54 -7.96 -39.61
CA GLN A 297 -27.18 -7.25 -38.50
C GLN A 297 -28.51 -7.87 -38.08
N GLU A 298 -29.37 -8.24 -39.04
CA GLU A 298 -30.65 -8.92 -38.76
C GLU A 298 -30.42 -10.33 -38.22
N LYS A 299 -29.41 -11.05 -38.74
CA LYS A 299 -29.02 -12.37 -38.22
C LYS A 299 -28.55 -12.29 -36.76
N TYR A 300 -27.76 -11.27 -36.41
CA TYR A 300 -27.31 -11.07 -35.02
C TYR A 300 -28.46 -10.67 -34.08
N GLN A 301 -29.40 -9.81 -34.52
CA GLN A 301 -30.59 -9.48 -33.74
C GLN A 301 -31.49 -10.70 -33.51
N SER A 302 -31.64 -11.56 -34.53
CA SER A 302 -32.33 -12.84 -34.37
C SER A 302 -31.63 -13.72 -33.32
N TYR A 303 -30.31 -13.87 -33.39
CA TYR A 303 -29.53 -14.61 -32.38
C TYR A 303 -29.73 -14.06 -30.97
N LYS A 304 -29.66 -12.73 -30.79
CA LYS A 304 -29.87 -12.06 -29.50
C LYS A 304 -31.25 -12.39 -28.90
N HIS A 305 -32.30 -12.40 -29.73
CA HIS A 305 -33.64 -12.79 -29.30
C HIS A 305 -33.68 -14.23 -28.75
N PHE A 306 -33.09 -15.19 -29.47
CA PHE A 306 -33.01 -16.57 -29.00
C PHE A 306 -32.10 -16.71 -27.76
N ARG A 307 -31.00 -15.95 -27.67
CA ARG A 307 -30.11 -15.97 -26.50
C ARG A 307 -30.82 -15.57 -25.21
N VAL A 308 -31.71 -14.58 -25.25
CA VAL A 308 -32.51 -14.19 -24.07
C VAL A 308 -33.40 -15.35 -23.61
N GLN A 309 -34.07 -16.04 -24.54
CA GLN A 309 -34.91 -17.19 -24.20
C GLN A 309 -34.08 -18.36 -23.65
N TYR A 310 -32.91 -18.61 -24.23
CA TYR A 310 -31.94 -19.60 -23.73
C TYR A 310 -31.52 -19.28 -22.29
N GLU A 311 -31.12 -18.05 -22.00
CA GLU A 311 -30.66 -17.62 -20.68
C GLU A 311 -31.77 -17.71 -19.61
N VAL A 312 -33.00 -17.33 -19.96
CA VAL A 312 -34.17 -17.46 -19.05
C VAL A 312 -34.42 -18.93 -18.68
N LYS A 313 -34.23 -19.86 -19.63
CA LYS A 313 -34.51 -21.28 -19.44
C LYS A 313 -33.34 -22.05 -18.82
N ARG A 314 -32.10 -21.58 -18.99
CA ARG A 314 -30.87 -22.24 -18.50
C ARG A 314 -30.96 -22.70 -17.05
N LYS A 315 -31.39 -21.83 -16.13
CA LYS A 315 -31.46 -22.17 -14.69
C LYS A 315 -32.40 -23.34 -14.40
N GLN A 316 -33.51 -23.46 -15.14
CA GLN A 316 -34.45 -24.57 -14.99
C GLN A 316 -33.83 -25.89 -15.46
N PHE A 317 -33.02 -25.87 -16.51
CA PHE A 317 -32.27 -27.04 -16.96
C PHE A 317 -31.11 -27.40 -16.05
N GLU A 318 -30.36 -26.42 -15.54
CA GLU A 318 -29.29 -26.65 -14.57
C GLU A 318 -29.81 -27.34 -13.31
N LEU A 319 -30.95 -26.89 -12.76
CA LEU A 319 -31.61 -27.53 -11.62
C LEU A 319 -32.15 -28.93 -11.96
N ALA A 320 -32.77 -29.10 -13.14
CA ALA A 320 -33.35 -30.38 -13.56
C ALA A 320 -32.30 -31.45 -13.91
N THR A 321 -31.09 -31.02 -14.30
CA THR A 321 -29.97 -31.88 -14.68
C THR A 321 -28.92 -32.02 -13.57
N GLN A 322 -29.16 -31.47 -12.38
CA GLN A 322 -28.40 -31.80 -11.18
C GLN A 322 -28.75 -33.21 -10.69
N SER A 323 -27.73 -33.95 -10.26
CA SER A 323 -27.91 -35.28 -9.70
C SER A 323 -28.68 -35.18 -8.39
N VAL A 324 -29.91 -35.70 -8.36
CA VAL A 324 -30.70 -35.84 -7.12
C VAL A 324 -30.11 -36.94 -6.22
N ARG A 325 -29.15 -37.73 -6.74
CA ARG A 325 -28.49 -38.83 -6.03
C ARG A 325 -27.09 -38.43 -5.56
N LYS A 326 -26.72 -38.88 -4.35
CA LYS A 326 -25.40 -38.64 -3.73
C LYS A 326 -24.22 -39.25 -4.50
N ASP A 327 -24.46 -40.15 -5.45
CA ASP A 327 -23.44 -40.77 -6.31
C ASP A 327 -23.09 -39.95 -7.56
N GLY A 328 -23.73 -38.80 -7.76
CA GLY A 328 -23.52 -37.93 -8.92
C GLY A 328 -24.10 -38.46 -10.24
N LYS A 329 -24.81 -39.60 -10.26
CA LYS A 329 -25.36 -40.20 -11.48
C LYS A 329 -26.79 -39.74 -11.76
N LEU A 330 -27.00 -39.24 -12.97
CA LEU A 330 -28.32 -38.82 -13.48
C LEU A 330 -29.24 -40.03 -13.68
N SER A 331 -30.53 -39.83 -13.41
CA SER A 331 -31.55 -40.78 -13.89
C SER A 331 -31.62 -40.76 -15.43
N LEU A 332 -32.15 -41.83 -16.04
CA LEU A 332 -32.30 -41.91 -17.50
C LEU A 332 -33.06 -40.71 -18.08
N ASP A 333 -34.15 -40.30 -17.42
CA ASP A 333 -34.98 -39.15 -17.85
C ASP A 333 -34.19 -37.82 -17.74
N GLN A 334 -33.40 -37.63 -16.67
CA GLN A 334 -32.52 -36.47 -16.51
C GLN A 334 -31.35 -36.46 -17.52
N ALA A 335 -30.78 -37.62 -17.84
CA ALA A 335 -29.71 -37.75 -18.82
C ALA A 335 -30.20 -37.39 -20.23
N VAL A 336 -31.42 -37.79 -20.59
CA VAL A 336 -32.02 -37.44 -21.89
C VAL A 336 -32.34 -35.94 -21.97
N VAL A 337 -32.83 -35.34 -20.87
CA VAL A 337 -33.03 -33.87 -20.77
C VAL A 337 -31.70 -33.14 -20.89
N LYS A 338 -30.66 -33.61 -20.18
CA LYS A 338 -29.31 -33.06 -20.26
C LYS A 338 -28.76 -33.15 -21.68
N GLN A 339 -28.91 -34.28 -22.37
CA GLN A 339 -28.48 -34.45 -23.75
C GLN A 339 -29.23 -33.51 -24.72
N ALA A 340 -30.54 -33.33 -24.55
CA ALA A 340 -31.32 -32.40 -25.36
C ALA A 340 -30.88 -30.94 -25.13
N TRP A 341 -30.62 -30.58 -23.87
CA TRP A 341 -30.10 -29.27 -23.50
C TRP A 341 -28.68 -29.03 -24.04
N GLU A 342 -27.78 -30.01 -23.95
CA GLU A 342 -26.42 -29.94 -24.51
C GLU A 342 -26.45 -29.70 -26.03
N ARG A 343 -27.40 -30.30 -26.76
CA ARG A 343 -27.59 -30.02 -28.19
C ARG A 343 -28.03 -28.57 -28.45
N VAL A 344 -28.96 -28.04 -27.65
CA VAL A 344 -29.37 -26.63 -27.71
C VAL A 344 -28.18 -25.71 -27.41
N THR A 345 -27.44 -25.98 -26.34
CA THR A 345 -26.26 -25.20 -25.92
C THR A 345 -25.19 -25.22 -27.02
N SER A 346 -24.88 -26.38 -27.58
CA SER A 346 -23.93 -26.51 -28.70
C SER A 346 -24.40 -25.73 -29.91
N ARG A 347 -25.69 -25.85 -30.29
CA ARG A 347 -26.23 -25.15 -31.46
C ARG A 347 -26.24 -23.63 -31.32
N MET A 348 -26.56 -23.13 -30.12
CA MET A 348 -26.46 -21.71 -29.78
C MET A 348 -25.02 -21.20 -29.86
N LEU A 349 -24.09 -21.96 -29.30
CA LEU A 349 -22.66 -21.63 -29.34
C LEU A 349 -22.14 -21.61 -30.78
N ASP A 350 -22.46 -22.64 -31.58
CA ASP A 350 -22.06 -22.73 -32.98
C ASP A 350 -22.64 -21.58 -33.82
N TRP A 351 -23.89 -21.16 -33.53
CA TRP A 351 -24.48 -19.99 -34.18
C TRP A 351 -23.66 -18.74 -33.90
N HIS A 352 -23.33 -18.54 -32.63
CA HIS A 352 -22.58 -17.37 -32.19
C HIS A 352 -21.17 -17.35 -32.80
N ILE A 353 -20.49 -18.51 -32.82
CA ILE A 353 -19.20 -18.71 -33.47
C ILE A 353 -19.27 -18.35 -34.95
N HIS A 354 -20.31 -18.81 -35.64
CA HIS A 354 -20.49 -18.54 -37.06
C HIS A 354 -20.72 -17.05 -37.32
N LEU A 355 -21.53 -16.38 -36.50
CA LEU A 355 -21.81 -14.94 -36.64
C LEU A 355 -20.56 -14.09 -36.45
N ASP A 356 -19.72 -14.40 -35.46
CA ASP A 356 -18.48 -13.65 -35.25
C ASP A 356 -17.45 -13.95 -36.33
N LYS A 357 -17.32 -15.22 -36.76
CA LYS A 357 -16.42 -15.60 -37.87
C LYS A 357 -16.81 -14.94 -39.20
N SER A 358 -18.09 -14.62 -39.36
CA SER A 358 -18.61 -13.97 -40.57
C SER A 358 -18.34 -12.47 -40.61
N LEU A 359 -17.75 -11.88 -39.56
CA LEU A 359 -17.36 -10.47 -39.54
C LEU A 359 -16.16 -10.19 -40.47
N PRO A 360 -16.05 -8.98 -41.04
CA PRO A 360 -14.93 -8.62 -41.91
C PRO A 360 -13.57 -8.76 -41.20
N ALA A 361 -12.54 -9.22 -41.91
CA ALA A 361 -11.19 -9.31 -41.37
C ALA A 361 -10.64 -7.90 -41.02
N PRO A 362 -10.00 -7.73 -39.84
CA PRO A 362 -9.48 -8.77 -38.94
C PRO A 362 -10.46 -9.22 -37.85
N LEU A 363 -11.67 -8.66 -37.76
CA LEU A 363 -12.61 -8.91 -36.67
C LEU A 363 -13.13 -10.35 -36.65
N GLY A 364 -13.36 -10.97 -37.82
CA GLY A 364 -13.73 -12.39 -37.90
C GLY A 364 -12.65 -13.34 -37.37
N THR A 365 -11.37 -13.01 -37.61
CA THR A 365 -10.22 -13.75 -37.05
C THR A 365 -10.14 -13.59 -35.54
N ILE A 366 -10.39 -12.38 -35.04
CA ILE A 366 -10.44 -12.08 -33.61
C ILE A 366 -11.58 -12.84 -32.93
N GLY A 367 -12.78 -12.86 -33.53
CA GLY A 367 -13.92 -13.64 -33.05
C GLY A 367 -13.58 -15.14 -32.96
N ALA A 368 -12.99 -15.71 -34.02
CA ALA A 368 -12.56 -17.11 -34.03
C ALA A 368 -11.50 -17.45 -32.97
N TRP A 369 -10.62 -16.51 -32.65
CA TRP A 369 -9.64 -16.66 -31.56
C TRP A 369 -10.32 -16.55 -30.19
N LEU A 370 -11.24 -15.60 -30.01
CA LEU A 370 -11.94 -15.33 -28.75
C LEU A 370 -12.67 -16.58 -28.25
N TYR A 371 -13.38 -17.30 -29.14
CA TYR A 371 -14.00 -18.58 -28.76
C TYR A 371 -13.01 -19.65 -28.34
N ARG A 372 -11.88 -19.77 -29.05
CA ARG A 372 -10.86 -20.76 -28.69
C ARG A 372 -10.31 -20.44 -27.30
N ALA A 373 -10.07 -19.16 -27.00
CA ALA A 373 -9.62 -18.71 -25.70
C ALA A 373 -10.66 -19.00 -24.60
N GLU A 374 -11.93 -18.66 -24.82
CA GLU A 374 -13.00 -18.96 -23.86
C GLU A 374 -13.18 -20.44 -23.61
N ALA A 375 -13.12 -21.26 -24.67
CA ALA A 375 -13.22 -22.71 -24.56
C ALA A 375 -12.07 -23.28 -23.74
N ALA A 376 -10.84 -22.79 -23.94
CA ALA A 376 -9.67 -23.19 -23.15
C ALA A 376 -9.84 -22.83 -21.65
N LEU A 377 -10.36 -21.64 -21.35
CA LEU A 377 -10.57 -21.17 -19.96
C LEU A 377 -11.72 -21.88 -19.24
N ARG A 378 -12.67 -22.47 -19.98
CA ARG A 378 -13.80 -23.24 -19.45
C ARG A 378 -13.56 -24.75 -19.48
N GLU A 379 -12.39 -25.18 -19.94
CA GLU A 379 -12.09 -26.60 -20.12
C GLU A 379 -11.89 -27.28 -18.76
N GLU A 380 -12.72 -28.29 -18.47
CA GLU A 380 -12.53 -29.13 -17.29
C GLU A 380 -11.44 -30.18 -17.52
N VAL A 381 -10.61 -30.40 -16.50
CA VAL A 381 -9.54 -31.40 -16.54
C VAL A 381 -10.11 -32.78 -16.27
N THR A 382 -10.06 -33.65 -17.27
CA THR A 382 -10.40 -35.07 -17.14
C THR A 382 -9.25 -35.81 -16.44
N VAL A 383 -9.50 -36.28 -15.22
CA VAL A 383 -8.54 -37.10 -14.47
C VAL A 383 -8.53 -38.52 -15.05
N GLN A 384 -7.34 -39.00 -15.44
CA GLN A 384 -7.14 -40.35 -15.95
C GLN A 384 -6.83 -41.33 -14.81
N GLN A 385 -6.85 -42.63 -15.10
CA GLN A 385 -6.60 -43.65 -14.08
C GLN A 385 -5.17 -43.58 -13.53
N ALA A 386 -4.19 -43.25 -14.37
CA ALA A 386 -2.81 -43.00 -13.95
C ALA A 386 -2.54 -41.51 -13.76
N HIS A 387 -1.87 -41.16 -12.65
CA HIS A 387 -1.49 -39.78 -12.35
C HIS A 387 -0.47 -39.23 -13.36
N GLU A 388 0.43 -40.07 -13.88
CA GLU A 388 1.40 -39.66 -14.91
C GLU A 388 0.72 -39.22 -16.20
N GLU A 389 -0.23 -40.01 -16.69
CA GLU A 389 -0.96 -39.72 -17.93
C GLU A 389 -1.87 -38.48 -17.76
N THR A 390 -2.43 -38.31 -16.55
CA THR A 390 -3.16 -37.11 -16.17
C THR A 390 -2.25 -35.87 -16.23
N ALA A 391 -1.08 -35.93 -15.60
CA ALA A 391 -0.10 -34.83 -15.61
C ALA A 391 0.36 -34.49 -17.04
N ASN A 392 0.70 -35.50 -17.84
CA ASN A 392 1.11 -35.31 -19.24
C ASN A 392 0.00 -34.69 -20.10
N THR A 393 -1.26 -35.07 -19.85
CA THR A 393 -2.42 -34.50 -20.55
C THR A 393 -2.63 -33.04 -20.16
N ILE A 394 -2.55 -32.72 -18.87
CA ILE A 394 -2.66 -31.33 -18.38
C ILE A 394 -1.50 -30.50 -18.92
N HIS A 395 -0.27 -31.00 -18.89
CA HIS A 395 0.92 -30.31 -19.41
C HIS A 395 0.75 -29.93 -20.88
N ARG A 396 0.32 -30.87 -21.72
CA ARG A 396 0.05 -30.60 -23.14
C ARG A 396 -1.03 -29.54 -23.33
N LYS A 397 -2.12 -29.60 -22.56
CA LYS A 397 -3.19 -28.58 -22.61
C LYS A 397 -2.69 -27.22 -22.12
N LEU A 398 -1.93 -27.18 -21.04
CA LEU A 398 -1.33 -25.97 -20.49
C LEU A 398 -0.45 -25.26 -21.53
N GLU A 399 0.42 -25.99 -22.23
CA GLU A 399 1.27 -25.41 -23.27
C GLU A 399 0.45 -24.91 -24.48
N GLN A 400 -0.59 -25.64 -24.88
CA GLN A 400 -1.54 -25.18 -25.90
C GLN A 400 -2.28 -23.90 -25.48
N HIS A 401 -2.71 -23.82 -24.23
CA HIS A 401 -3.41 -22.67 -23.68
C HIS A 401 -2.47 -21.46 -23.54
N LYS A 402 -1.22 -21.66 -23.10
CA LYS A 402 -0.19 -20.61 -23.05
C LYS A 402 0.07 -20.01 -24.43
N ASP A 403 0.24 -20.84 -25.46
CA ASP A 403 0.48 -20.37 -26.83
C ASP A 403 -0.73 -19.58 -27.36
N LEU A 404 -1.95 -20.09 -27.14
CA LEU A 404 -3.19 -19.43 -27.55
C LEU A 404 -3.38 -18.06 -26.89
N LEU A 405 -3.03 -17.93 -25.62
CA LEU A 405 -3.21 -16.73 -24.81
C LEU A 405 -2.02 -15.74 -24.90
N LYS A 406 -0.92 -16.11 -25.57
CA LYS A 406 0.29 -15.29 -25.68
C LYS A 406 0.07 -13.93 -26.35
N ASN A 407 -0.88 -13.83 -27.28
CA ASN A 407 -1.16 -12.61 -28.06
C ASN A 407 -2.50 -11.94 -27.70
N ILE A 408 -2.98 -12.08 -26.45
CA ILE A 408 -4.20 -11.41 -25.99
C ILE A 408 -4.12 -9.90 -26.24
N ASP A 409 -2.99 -9.25 -25.93
CA ASP A 409 -2.85 -7.80 -26.07
C ASP A 409 -2.89 -7.32 -27.53
N GLY A 410 -2.34 -8.11 -28.46
CA GLY A 410 -2.42 -7.79 -29.89
C GLY A 410 -3.85 -7.85 -30.41
N HIS A 411 -4.58 -8.91 -30.07
CA HIS A 411 -6.00 -9.04 -30.41
C HIS A 411 -6.86 -7.99 -29.72
N LYS A 412 -6.57 -7.66 -28.46
CA LYS A 412 -7.24 -6.61 -27.69
C LYS A 412 -7.05 -5.24 -28.32
N LYS A 413 -5.82 -4.85 -28.67
CA LYS A 413 -5.53 -3.56 -29.33
C LYS A 413 -6.25 -3.43 -30.68
N ALA A 414 -6.18 -4.46 -31.52
CA ALA A 414 -6.87 -4.48 -32.80
C ALA A 414 -8.39 -4.39 -32.64
N PHE A 415 -8.97 -5.10 -31.66
CA PHE A 415 -10.38 -5.03 -31.33
C PHE A 415 -10.80 -3.64 -30.81
N HIS A 416 -10.05 -3.03 -29.89
CA HIS A 416 -10.38 -1.72 -29.32
C HIS A 416 -10.41 -0.61 -30.38
N GLU A 417 -9.51 -0.66 -31.36
CA GLU A 417 -9.50 0.31 -32.45
C GLU A 417 -10.74 0.18 -33.32
N ILE A 418 -11.11 -1.06 -33.68
CA ILE A 418 -12.33 -1.36 -34.46
C ILE A 418 -13.60 -1.02 -33.67
N HIS A 419 -13.59 -1.25 -32.35
CA HIS A 419 -14.71 -0.92 -31.46
C HIS A 419 -15.00 0.58 -31.44
N ARG A 420 -13.96 1.43 -31.51
CA ARG A 420 -14.12 2.89 -31.62
C ARG A 420 -14.64 3.32 -32.99
N THR A 421 -14.12 2.75 -34.07
CA THR A 421 -14.47 3.13 -35.44
C THR A 421 -15.80 2.53 -35.92
N ARG A 422 -16.34 1.53 -35.21
CA ARG A 422 -17.61 0.82 -35.48
C ARG A 422 -17.73 0.23 -36.90
N SER A 423 -16.61 0.11 -37.59
CA SER A 423 -16.54 -0.35 -38.97
C SER A 423 -15.19 -0.96 -39.27
N VAL A 424 -15.16 -1.90 -40.21
CA VAL A 424 -13.94 -2.52 -40.72
C VAL A 424 -13.94 -2.36 -42.22
N ASN A 425 -12.92 -1.66 -42.77
CA ASN A 425 -12.82 -1.36 -44.20
C ASN A 425 -14.09 -0.73 -44.80
N GLY A 426 -14.78 0.13 -44.03
CA GLY A 426 -16.02 0.79 -44.45
C GLY A 426 -17.30 -0.05 -44.33
N VAL A 427 -17.20 -1.33 -43.91
CA VAL A 427 -18.37 -2.17 -43.61
C VAL A 427 -18.80 -1.91 -42.16
N PRO A 428 -20.04 -1.45 -41.91
CA PRO A 428 -20.55 -1.24 -40.56
C PRO A 428 -20.73 -2.58 -39.85
N VAL A 429 -20.33 -2.62 -38.58
CA VAL A 429 -20.46 -3.81 -37.72
C VAL A 429 -21.59 -3.59 -36.71
N PRO A 430 -22.45 -4.60 -36.42
CA PRO A 430 -23.50 -4.44 -35.42
C PRO A 430 -22.95 -4.07 -34.03
N HIS A 431 -23.43 -2.96 -33.46
CA HIS A 431 -22.94 -2.46 -32.17
C HIS A 431 -23.16 -3.47 -31.02
N ASP A 432 -24.32 -4.10 -30.97
CA ASP A 432 -24.64 -5.13 -29.97
C ASP A 432 -23.67 -6.32 -30.01
N GLN A 433 -23.15 -6.66 -31.19
CA GLN A 433 -22.18 -7.74 -31.37
C GLN A 433 -20.78 -7.34 -30.90
N LEU A 434 -20.41 -6.08 -31.11
CA LEU A 434 -19.17 -5.52 -30.59
C LEU A 434 -19.18 -5.47 -29.05
N GLU A 435 -20.29 -5.07 -28.43
CA GLU A 435 -20.40 -5.05 -26.96
C GLU A 435 -20.33 -6.47 -26.37
N ASP A 436 -21.02 -7.45 -26.96
CA ASP A 436 -20.90 -8.84 -26.52
C ASP A 436 -19.46 -9.39 -26.65
N MET A 437 -18.79 -9.10 -27.78
CA MET A 437 -17.38 -9.47 -27.95
C MET A 437 -16.49 -8.77 -26.92
N ALA A 438 -16.80 -7.53 -26.52
CA ALA A 438 -16.06 -6.79 -25.50
C ALA A 438 -16.19 -7.43 -24.11
N ASP A 439 -17.40 -7.84 -23.71
CA ASP A 439 -17.64 -8.55 -22.45
C ASP A 439 -16.87 -9.87 -22.38
N ARG A 440 -16.86 -10.61 -23.49
CA ARG A 440 -16.13 -11.87 -23.63
C ARG A 440 -14.62 -11.67 -23.60
N PHE A 441 -14.13 -10.60 -24.21
CA PHE A 441 -12.73 -10.18 -24.07
C PHE A 441 -12.37 -9.88 -22.61
N ASN A 442 -13.24 -9.17 -21.88
CA ASN A 442 -13.03 -8.89 -20.46
C ASN A 442 -12.96 -10.17 -19.63
N PHE A 443 -13.82 -11.16 -19.92
CA PHE A 443 -13.76 -12.48 -19.29
C PHE A 443 -12.41 -13.18 -19.57
N VAL A 444 -11.99 -13.25 -20.84
CA VAL A 444 -10.72 -13.89 -21.22
C VAL A 444 -9.52 -13.20 -20.57
N VAL A 445 -9.51 -11.87 -20.56
CA VAL A 445 -8.42 -11.09 -19.94
C VAL A 445 -8.38 -11.31 -18.43
N SER A 446 -9.53 -11.25 -17.75
CA SER A 446 -9.59 -11.38 -16.28
C SER A 446 -9.37 -12.81 -15.77
N SER A 447 -9.70 -13.83 -16.57
CA SER A 447 -9.64 -15.24 -16.15
C SER A 447 -8.41 -15.99 -16.63
N SER A 448 -7.66 -15.45 -17.59
CA SER A 448 -6.51 -16.14 -18.22
C SER A 448 -5.37 -16.47 -17.25
N GLU A 449 -4.94 -15.50 -16.45
CA GLU A 449 -3.86 -15.70 -15.47
C GLU A 449 -4.24 -16.77 -14.43
N LEU A 450 -5.42 -16.65 -13.83
CA LEU A 450 -5.91 -17.61 -12.84
C LEU A 450 -6.03 -19.04 -13.40
N HIS A 451 -6.51 -19.17 -14.64
CA HIS A 451 -6.60 -20.46 -15.33
C HIS A 451 -5.24 -21.11 -15.56
N LEU A 452 -4.26 -20.33 -16.05
CA LEU A 452 -2.90 -20.85 -16.28
C LEU A 452 -2.24 -21.28 -14.97
N LEU A 453 -2.40 -20.51 -13.89
CA LEU A 453 -1.91 -20.88 -12.55
C LEU A 453 -2.58 -22.16 -12.03
N LYS A 454 -3.91 -22.31 -12.24
CA LYS A 454 -4.64 -23.53 -11.87
C LYS A 454 -4.12 -24.75 -12.63
N MET A 455 -3.94 -24.62 -13.95
CA MET A 455 -3.46 -25.70 -14.81
C MET A 455 -2.02 -26.11 -14.47
N GLU A 456 -1.14 -25.15 -14.18
CA GLU A 456 0.23 -25.41 -13.71
C GLU A 456 0.25 -26.12 -12.35
N PHE A 457 -0.57 -25.67 -11.39
CA PHE A 457 -0.74 -26.36 -10.11
C PHE A 457 -1.26 -27.79 -10.29
N LEU A 458 -2.28 -28.00 -11.13
CA LEU A 458 -2.86 -29.33 -11.35
C LEU A 458 -1.88 -30.29 -12.03
N GLU A 459 -1.10 -29.82 -13.01
CA GLU A 459 -0.05 -30.60 -13.66
C GLU A 459 0.95 -31.11 -12.62
N LEU A 460 1.51 -30.19 -11.82
CA LEU A 460 2.51 -30.49 -10.81
C LEU A 460 1.96 -31.35 -9.67
N LYS A 461 0.70 -31.15 -9.30
CA LYS A 461 -0.02 -31.97 -8.32
C LYS A 461 -0.05 -33.43 -8.76
N TYR A 462 -0.48 -33.69 -10.00
CA TYR A 462 -0.55 -35.06 -10.51
C TYR A 462 0.84 -35.63 -10.82
N ARG A 463 1.80 -34.80 -11.23
CA ARG A 463 3.20 -35.21 -11.40
C ARG A 463 3.79 -35.73 -10.09
N LEU A 464 3.60 -35.00 -8.99
CA LEU A 464 4.10 -35.39 -7.69
C LEU A 464 3.39 -36.64 -7.14
N LEU A 465 2.07 -36.74 -7.31
CA LEU A 465 1.31 -37.95 -6.96
C LEU A 465 1.80 -39.18 -7.75
N SER A 466 2.17 -39.01 -9.02
CA SER A 466 2.78 -40.07 -9.81
C SER A 466 4.10 -40.57 -9.21
N LEU A 467 4.97 -39.65 -8.77
CA LEU A 467 6.22 -40.01 -8.11
C LEU A 467 5.97 -40.77 -6.79
N LEU A 468 4.99 -40.32 -5.99
CA LEU A 468 4.62 -41.01 -4.75
C LEU A 468 4.11 -42.43 -5.01
N VAL A 469 3.17 -42.60 -5.93
CA VAL A 469 2.64 -43.93 -6.29
C VAL A 469 3.74 -44.82 -6.88
N PHE A 470 4.64 -44.26 -7.68
CA PHE A 470 5.79 -44.99 -8.21
C PHE A 470 6.72 -45.48 -7.09
N ALA A 471 7.07 -44.62 -6.12
CA ALA A 471 7.86 -45.00 -4.97
C ALA A 471 7.17 -46.06 -4.10
N GLU A 472 5.88 -45.93 -3.84
CA GLU A 472 5.11 -46.93 -3.10
C GLU A 472 5.07 -48.28 -3.81
N SER A 473 4.90 -48.27 -5.13
CA SER A 473 4.91 -49.49 -5.96
C SER A 473 6.28 -50.18 -5.90
N LYS A 474 7.35 -49.41 -6.03
CA LYS A 474 8.72 -49.93 -5.93
C LYS A 474 9.06 -50.45 -4.54
N LEU A 475 8.68 -49.72 -3.50
CA LEU A 475 8.84 -50.14 -2.12
C LEU A 475 8.18 -51.51 -1.87
N LYS A 476 6.93 -51.69 -2.32
CA LYS A 476 6.22 -52.98 -2.22
C LYS A 476 6.95 -54.11 -2.96
N SER A 477 7.63 -53.80 -4.07
CA SER A 477 8.41 -54.79 -4.82
C SER A 477 9.74 -55.17 -4.16
N TRP A 478 10.27 -54.30 -3.29
CA TRP A 478 11.53 -54.55 -2.59
C TRP A 478 11.36 -55.15 -1.19
N ILE A 479 10.27 -54.82 -0.48
CA ILE A 479 9.95 -55.39 0.85
C ILE A 479 9.13 -56.69 0.70
N ILE A 480 9.62 -57.59 -0.15
CA ILE A 480 9.08 -58.96 -0.26
C ILE A 480 9.90 -59.90 0.62
N LYS A 481 9.40 -61.12 0.84
CA LYS A 481 10.24 -62.20 1.36
C LYS A 481 11.33 -62.53 0.34
N TYR A 482 12.56 -62.67 0.82
CA TYR A 482 13.72 -62.70 -0.04
C TYR A 482 14.04 -64.08 -0.62
N GLY A 483 14.60 -64.07 -1.83
CA GLY A 483 15.06 -65.26 -2.53
C GLY A 483 16.47 -65.70 -2.11
N ARG A 484 17.11 -66.48 -2.99
CA ARG A 484 18.55 -66.82 -2.87
C ARG A 484 19.39 -65.56 -3.11
N ARG A 485 20.67 -65.61 -2.72
CA ARG A 485 21.65 -64.51 -2.80
C ARG A 485 21.56 -63.71 -4.12
N GLU A 486 21.56 -64.41 -5.26
CA GLU A 486 21.56 -63.78 -6.59
C GLU A 486 20.26 -63.01 -6.86
N SER A 487 19.14 -63.51 -6.34
CA SER A 487 17.84 -62.82 -6.47
C SER A 487 17.77 -61.54 -5.63
N VAL A 488 18.40 -61.55 -4.45
CA VAL A 488 18.48 -60.37 -3.58
C VAL A 488 19.43 -59.32 -4.16
N GLU A 489 20.54 -59.75 -4.78
CA GLU A 489 21.44 -58.85 -5.51
C GLU A 489 20.74 -58.15 -6.68
N LEU A 490 19.88 -58.86 -7.42
CA LEU A 490 19.06 -58.24 -8.48
C LEU A 490 18.09 -57.18 -7.91
N LEU A 491 17.50 -57.41 -6.73
CA LEU A 491 16.67 -56.42 -6.06
C LEU A 491 17.49 -55.20 -5.62
N LEU A 492 18.71 -55.40 -5.10
CA LEU A 492 19.61 -54.32 -4.71
C LEU A 492 20.07 -53.49 -5.92
N GLN A 493 20.41 -54.13 -7.03
CA GLN A 493 20.73 -53.45 -8.30
C GLN A 493 19.52 -52.67 -8.83
N ASN A 494 18.32 -53.24 -8.73
CA ASN A 494 17.08 -52.53 -9.08
C ASN A 494 16.87 -51.28 -8.21
N TYR A 495 17.08 -51.41 -6.89
CA TYR A 495 17.02 -50.30 -5.95
C TYR A 495 18.03 -49.20 -6.33
N ILE A 496 19.31 -49.53 -6.52
CA ILE A 496 20.36 -48.56 -6.88
C ILE A 496 20.01 -47.87 -8.21
N SER A 497 19.55 -48.63 -9.20
CA SER A 497 19.16 -48.07 -10.49
C SER A 497 17.98 -47.09 -10.38
N VAL A 498 16.98 -47.42 -9.57
CA VAL A 498 15.77 -46.61 -9.44
C VAL A 498 15.98 -45.42 -8.50
N ILE A 499 16.75 -45.56 -7.43
CA ILE A 499 16.90 -44.51 -6.41
C ILE A 499 18.13 -43.63 -6.66
N GLU A 500 19.29 -44.25 -6.86
CA GLU A 500 20.58 -43.54 -6.97
C GLU A 500 20.82 -43.07 -8.40
N ASN A 501 20.77 -43.97 -9.39
CA ASN A 501 21.07 -43.62 -10.78
C ASN A 501 20.04 -42.67 -11.39
N SER A 502 18.76 -42.84 -11.06
CA SER A 502 17.71 -41.91 -11.52
C SER A 502 17.63 -40.63 -10.69
N LYS A 503 18.36 -40.56 -9.56
CA LYS A 503 18.29 -39.45 -8.58
C LYS A 503 16.86 -39.17 -8.11
N PHE A 504 16.11 -40.23 -7.83
CA PHE A 504 14.67 -40.16 -7.56
C PHE A 504 14.29 -39.16 -6.44
N PHE A 505 15.07 -39.12 -5.35
CA PHE A 505 14.84 -38.15 -4.26
C PHE A 505 15.02 -36.69 -4.70
N GLU A 506 16.01 -36.42 -5.57
CA GLU A 506 16.22 -35.07 -6.13
C GLU A 506 15.05 -34.71 -7.07
N GLN A 507 14.58 -35.64 -7.89
CA GLN A 507 13.44 -35.41 -8.78
C GLN A 507 12.16 -35.09 -8.00
N TYR A 508 11.88 -35.81 -6.92
CA TYR A 508 10.75 -35.52 -6.04
C TYR A 508 10.89 -34.13 -5.41
N GLU A 509 12.05 -33.81 -4.84
CA GLU A 509 12.26 -32.54 -4.13
C GLU A 509 12.13 -31.35 -5.08
N VAL A 510 12.74 -31.42 -6.27
CA VAL A 510 12.60 -30.37 -7.30
C VAL A 510 11.13 -30.19 -7.71
N THR A 511 10.41 -31.29 -7.98
CA THR A 511 8.99 -31.23 -8.35
C THR A 511 8.14 -30.64 -7.22
N TYR A 512 8.40 -31.02 -5.96
CA TYR A 512 7.71 -30.49 -4.80
C TYR A 512 7.95 -29.00 -4.58
N GLN A 513 9.18 -28.50 -4.77
CA GLN A 513 9.49 -27.07 -4.65
C GLN A 513 8.81 -26.24 -5.73
N ILE A 514 8.75 -26.74 -6.98
CA ILE A 514 8.02 -26.08 -8.07
C ILE A 514 6.52 -26.07 -7.77
N LEU A 515 5.97 -27.21 -7.36
CA LEU A 515 4.57 -27.33 -6.94
C LEU A 515 4.22 -26.37 -5.80
N LYS A 516 5.07 -26.24 -4.79
CA LYS A 516 4.84 -25.33 -3.66
C LYS A 516 4.69 -23.89 -4.13
N ARG A 517 5.57 -23.42 -5.03
CA ARG A 517 5.47 -22.08 -5.62
C ARG A 517 4.20 -21.94 -6.46
N ALA A 518 3.88 -22.92 -7.31
CA ALA A 518 2.66 -22.90 -8.12
C ALA A 518 1.38 -22.89 -7.27
N ALA A 519 1.37 -23.66 -6.18
CA ALA A 519 0.28 -23.70 -5.20
C ALA A 519 0.11 -22.36 -4.48
N GLU A 520 1.20 -21.71 -4.04
CA GLU A 520 1.17 -20.38 -3.41
C GLU A 520 0.66 -19.31 -4.39
N MET A 521 1.12 -19.32 -5.64
CA MET A 521 0.67 -18.38 -6.67
C MET A 521 -0.83 -18.59 -6.99
N TYR A 522 -1.26 -19.84 -7.18
CA TYR A 522 -2.66 -20.17 -7.43
C TYR A 522 -3.55 -19.79 -6.24
N ALA A 523 -3.15 -20.14 -5.01
CA ALA A 523 -3.90 -19.81 -3.79
C ALA A 523 -3.99 -18.29 -3.55
N LYS A 524 -2.94 -17.52 -3.88
CA LYS A 524 -2.95 -16.06 -3.76
C LYS A 524 -3.80 -15.38 -4.83
N ALA A 525 -3.79 -15.89 -6.05
CA ALA A 525 -4.58 -15.36 -7.16
C ALA A 525 -6.07 -15.73 -7.04
N ASN A 526 -6.38 -16.87 -6.41
CA ASN A 526 -7.74 -17.32 -6.21
C ASN A 526 -8.35 -16.75 -4.92
N GLY A 527 -9.47 -16.03 -5.01
CA GLY A 527 -10.14 -15.42 -3.85
C GLY A 527 -11.03 -16.37 -3.05
N SER A 528 -11.14 -17.65 -3.44
CA SER A 528 -12.02 -18.63 -2.78
C SER A 528 -11.34 -19.29 -1.58
N VAL A 529 -11.89 -19.09 -0.38
CA VAL A 529 -11.40 -19.69 0.88
C VAL A 529 -11.38 -21.23 0.80
N GLU A 530 -12.40 -21.83 0.19
CA GLU A 530 -12.52 -23.30 0.04
C GLU A 530 -11.38 -23.88 -0.80
N GLU A 531 -11.04 -23.22 -1.91
CA GLU A 531 -9.97 -23.71 -2.78
C GLU A 531 -8.59 -23.55 -2.13
N VAL A 532 -8.36 -22.44 -1.42
CA VAL A 532 -7.12 -22.22 -0.66
C VAL A 532 -6.94 -23.30 0.42
N GLU A 533 -8.02 -23.65 1.15
CA GLU A 533 -8.00 -24.73 2.14
C GLU A 533 -7.71 -26.09 1.48
N ASN A 534 -8.32 -26.38 0.32
CA ASN A 534 -8.08 -27.61 -0.44
C ASN A 534 -6.61 -27.75 -0.89
N VAL A 535 -6.01 -26.65 -1.38
CA VAL A 535 -4.60 -26.62 -1.78
C VAL A 535 -3.68 -26.83 -0.58
N MET A 536 -3.91 -26.12 0.52
CA MET A 536 -3.10 -26.23 1.74
C MET A 536 -3.19 -27.61 2.37
N LYS A 537 -4.39 -28.20 2.41
CA LYS A 537 -4.62 -29.56 2.89
C LYS A 537 -3.85 -30.58 2.05
N PHE A 538 -3.95 -30.48 0.72
CA PHE A 538 -3.20 -31.36 -0.19
C PHE A 538 -1.68 -31.25 0.03
N MET A 539 -1.13 -30.04 0.17
CA MET A 539 0.30 -29.84 0.42
C MET A 539 0.74 -30.46 1.75
N SER A 540 -0.06 -30.29 2.81
CA SER A 540 0.20 -30.89 4.12
C SER A 540 0.18 -32.43 4.07
N ASP A 541 -0.86 -33.01 3.48
CA ASP A 541 -1.04 -34.46 3.39
C ASP A 541 0.09 -35.11 2.57
N THR A 542 0.45 -34.49 1.45
CA THR A 542 1.55 -34.95 0.58
C THR A 542 2.90 -34.91 1.30
N THR A 543 3.16 -33.86 2.09
CA THR A 543 4.38 -33.75 2.89
C THR A 543 4.46 -34.84 3.95
N ALA A 544 3.35 -35.16 4.60
CA ALA A 544 3.27 -36.22 5.60
C ALA A 544 3.49 -37.60 4.96
N GLN A 545 2.85 -37.88 3.83
CA GLN A 545 3.01 -39.12 3.07
C GLN A 545 4.46 -39.34 2.66
N TRP A 546 5.10 -38.32 2.08
CA TRP A 546 6.51 -38.40 1.67
C TRP A 546 7.47 -38.63 2.83
N ARG A 547 7.26 -37.96 3.98
CA ARG A 547 8.12 -38.14 5.15
C ARG A 547 8.20 -39.62 5.55
N ASN A 548 7.06 -40.31 5.60
CA ASN A 548 7.00 -41.73 5.97
C ASN A 548 7.59 -42.61 4.85
N LEU A 549 7.10 -42.44 3.62
CA LEU A 549 7.53 -43.23 2.47
C LEU A 549 9.03 -43.14 2.22
N SER A 550 9.61 -41.96 2.37
CA SER A 550 11.03 -41.71 2.13
C SER A 550 11.94 -42.38 3.16
N VAL A 551 11.48 -42.62 4.39
CA VAL A 551 12.23 -43.37 5.40
C VAL A 551 12.20 -44.85 5.07
N GLU A 552 11.03 -45.39 4.73
CA GLU A 552 10.87 -46.78 4.34
C GLU A 552 11.72 -47.11 3.11
N VAL A 553 11.65 -46.29 2.06
CA VAL A 553 12.47 -46.46 0.85
C VAL A 553 13.97 -46.46 1.18
N ARG A 554 14.46 -45.52 2.02
CA ARG A 554 15.89 -45.49 2.39
C ARG A 554 16.33 -46.71 3.20
N SER A 555 15.43 -47.31 3.97
CA SER A 555 15.74 -48.49 4.79
C SER A 555 15.93 -49.78 3.98
N VAL A 556 15.34 -49.85 2.78
CA VAL A 556 15.40 -51.04 1.90
C VAL A 556 16.83 -51.46 1.60
N ARG A 557 17.70 -50.50 1.26
CA ARG A 557 19.10 -50.78 0.90
C ARG A 557 19.81 -51.55 2.01
N SER A 558 19.74 -51.04 3.23
CA SER A 558 20.39 -51.67 4.39
C SER A 558 19.85 -53.09 4.64
N MET A 559 18.55 -53.30 4.46
CA MET A 559 17.96 -54.64 4.61
C MET A 559 18.45 -55.61 3.51
N LEU A 560 18.49 -55.17 2.25
CA LEU A 560 18.99 -55.99 1.14
C LEU A 560 20.49 -56.33 1.30
N GLU A 561 21.30 -55.35 1.68
CA GLU A 561 22.72 -55.53 1.98
C GLU A 561 22.93 -56.48 3.17
N GLU A 562 22.12 -56.37 4.22
CA GLU A 562 22.17 -57.25 5.39
C GLU A 562 21.81 -58.70 5.03
N VAL A 563 20.79 -58.91 4.20
CA VAL A 563 20.41 -60.25 3.72
C VAL A 563 21.51 -60.86 2.86
N ILE A 564 22.14 -60.06 1.99
CA ILE A 564 23.31 -60.47 1.20
C ILE A 564 24.48 -60.86 2.10
N ALA A 565 24.81 -60.02 3.09
CA ALA A 565 25.90 -60.29 4.02
C ALA A 565 25.66 -61.57 4.84
N ASN A 566 24.41 -61.82 5.27
CA ASN A 566 24.04 -63.05 5.96
C ASN A 566 24.10 -64.27 5.02
N TRP A 567 23.76 -64.14 3.75
CA TRP A 567 23.98 -65.19 2.74
C TRP A 567 25.46 -65.51 2.53
N ASP A 568 26.32 -64.48 2.44
CA ASP A 568 27.77 -64.65 2.32
C ASP A 568 28.37 -65.33 3.55
N ARG A 569 27.97 -64.86 4.74
CA ARG A 569 28.40 -65.43 6.02
C ARG A 569 27.93 -66.87 6.17
N TYR A 570 26.65 -67.15 5.89
CA TYR A 570 26.10 -68.50 5.96
C TYR A 570 26.82 -69.43 4.97
N SER A 571 26.96 -69.03 3.71
CA SER A 571 27.59 -69.87 2.67
C SER A 571 29.07 -70.15 2.98
N SER A 572 29.82 -69.14 3.40
CA SER A 572 31.24 -69.27 3.75
C SER A 572 31.45 -70.14 5.00
N THR A 573 30.63 -69.92 6.03
CA THR A 573 30.71 -70.71 7.28
C THR A 573 30.27 -72.15 7.08
N VAL A 574 29.21 -72.40 6.31
CA VAL A 574 28.79 -73.77 5.94
C VAL A 574 29.90 -74.49 5.17
N ALA A 575 30.47 -73.86 4.14
CA ALA A 575 31.54 -74.47 3.35
C ALA A 575 32.77 -74.82 4.21
N GLY A 576 33.23 -73.87 5.04
CA GLY A 576 34.36 -74.09 5.93
C GLY A 576 34.07 -75.13 7.02
N LEU A 577 32.91 -75.04 7.67
CA LEU A 577 32.54 -75.94 8.77
C LEU A 577 32.31 -77.36 8.26
N GLN A 578 31.72 -77.53 7.09
CA GLN A 578 31.48 -78.85 6.51
C GLN A 578 32.79 -79.54 6.12
N ALA A 579 33.72 -78.82 5.48
CA ALA A 579 35.06 -79.34 5.19
C ALA A 579 35.81 -79.72 6.47
N TRP A 580 35.76 -78.85 7.49
CA TRP A 580 36.38 -79.14 8.78
C TRP A 580 35.73 -80.32 9.50
N LEU A 581 34.41 -80.45 9.49
CA LEU A 581 33.68 -81.57 10.09
C LEU A 581 34.11 -82.90 9.47
N GLU A 582 34.28 -82.96 8.14
CA GLU A 582 34.76 -84.16 7.45
C GLU A 582 36.18 -84.56 7.87
N ASP A 583 37.09 -83.59 8.03
CA ASP A 583 38.45 -83.84 8.49
C ASP A 583 38.50 -84.18 9.98
N ALA A 584 37.66 -83.54 10.79
CA ALA A 584 37.55 -83.79 12.21
C ALA A 584 36.99 -85.18 12.53
N GLU A 585 35.97 -85.63 11.78
CA GLU A 585 35.41 -86.98 11.86
C GLU A 585 36.47 -88.04 11.53
N LYS A 586 37.35 -87.80 10.53
CA LYS A 586 38.49 -88.70 10.23
C LYS A 586 39.53 -88.69 11.35
N MET A 587 39.78 -87.53 11.96
CA MET A 587 40.76 -87.35 13.03
C MET A 587 40.39 -88.08 14.33
N LEU A 588 39.10 -88.38 14.55
CA LEU A 588 38.63 -89.17 15.70
C LEU A 588 39.26 -90.58 15.77
N ASN A 589 39.73 -91.13 14.65
CA ASN A 589 40.35 -92.45 14.59
C ASN A 589 41.89 -92.41 14.68
N GLN A 590 42.49 -91.23 14.88
CA GLN A 590 43.94 -91.03 14.95
C GLN A 590 44.47 -91.11 16.39
N PRO A 591 45.81 -91.23 16.59
CA PRO A 591 46.42 -91.24 17.92
C PRO A 591 46.20 -89.94 18.69
N GLU A 592 46.25 -90.03 20.02
CA GLU A 592 45.94 -88.93 20.96
C GLU A 592 46.75 -87.65 20.75
N HIS A 593 48.01 -87.77 20.33
CA HIS A 593 48.87 -86.61 20.05
C HIS A 593 48.40 -85.84 18.81
N SER A 594 47.97 -86.55 17.75
CA SER A 594 47.45 -85.95 16.52
C SER A 594 46.09 -85.29 16.76
N LYS A 595 45.25 -85.89 17.61
CA LYS A 595 43.97 -85.31 18.06
C LYS A 595 44.19 -83.99 18.81
N LYS A 596 45.12 -83.95 19.77
CA LYS A 596 45.45 -82.73 20.52
C LYS A 596 45.91 -81.60 19.62
N ASP A 597 46.76 -81.89 18.63
CA ASP A 597 47.27 -80.87 17.72
C ASP A 597 46.19 -80.36 16.75
N PHE A 598 45.36 -81.24 16.19
CA PHE A 598 44.27 -80.84 15.30
C PHE A 598 43.16 -80.07 16.03
N PHE A 599 42.74 -80.53 17.21
CA PHE A 599 41.65 -79.90 17.98
C PHE A 599 42.08 -78.69 18.83
N ARG A 600 43.36 -78.26 18.78
CA ARG A 600 43.80 -77.02 19.45
C ARG A 600 43.05 -75.78 18.95
N HIS A 601 42.59 -75.78 17.70
CA HIS A 601 41.81 -74.69 17.10
C HIS A 601 40.29 -74.87 17.26
N LEU A 602 39.82 -75.82 18.09
CA LEU A 602 38.39 -76.07 18.33
C LEU A 602 37.58 -74.82 18.76
N PRO A 603 38.11 -73.86 19.56
CA PRO A 603 37.39 -72.63 19.89
C PRO A 603 37.01 -71.77 18.68
N HIS A 604 37.87 -71.72 17.65
CA HIS A 604 37.57 -71.01 16.41
C HIS A 604 36.36 -71.62 15.70
N TRP A 605 36.30 -72.95 15.64
CA TRP A 605 35.20 -73.66 14.99
C TRP A 605 33.88 -73.60 15.78
N ILE A 606 33.94 -73.50 17.11
CA ILE A 606 32.75 -73.17 17.93
C ILE A 606 32.17 -71.81 17.53
N GLN A 607 33.04 -70.82 17.30
CA GLN A 607 32.63 -69.49 16.83
C GLN A 607 32.05 -69.55 15.40
N GLN A 608 32.67 -70.31 14.49
CA GLN A 608 32.17 -70.50 13.12
C GLN A 608 30.79 -71.19 13.09
N HIS A 609 30.58 -72.22 13.92
CA HIS A 609 29.27 -72.88 14.09
C HIS A 609 28.20 -71.93 14.64
N THR A 610 28.56 -71.06 15.60
CA THR A 610 27.63 -70.06 16.15
C THR A 610 27.27 -69.03 15.07
N ALA A 611 28.27 -68.52 14.35
CA ALA A 611 28.10 -67.60 13.24
C ALA A 611 27.22 -68.15 12.11
N MET A 612 27.37 -69.44 11.77
CA MET A 612 26.51 -70.14 10.80
C MET A 612 25.06 -70.17 11.26
N ASN A 613 24.81 -70.49 12.54
CA ASN A 613 23.45 -70.57 13.08
C ASN A 613 22.78 -69.20 13.15
N ASP A 614 23.49 -68.16 13.57
CA ASP A 614 22.95 -66.80 13.62
C ASP A 614 22.55 -66.32 12.22
N ALA A 615 23.45 -66.48 11.24
CA ALA A 615 23.18 -66.11 9.85
C ALA A 615 22.05 -66.94 9.24
N GLY A 616 22.03 -68.25 9.48
CA GLY A 616 20.99 -69.14 8.97
C GLY A 616 19.61 -68.86 9.59
N ASN A 617 19.53 -68.57 10.89
CA ASN A 617 18.28 -68.18 11.55
C ASN A 617 17.74 -66.85 11.02
N PHE A 618 18.62 -65.85 10.82
CA PHE A 618 18.24 -64.59 10.18
C PHE A 618 17.66 -64.80 8.78
N LEU A 619 18.34 -65.62 7.95
CA LEU A 619 17.88 -65.93 6.60
C LEU A 619 16.53 -66.70 6.62
N ILE A 620 16.33 -67.60 7.58
CA ILE A 620 15.05 -68.31 7.75
C ILE A 620 13.89 -67.35 8.02
N GLU A 621 14.11 -66.29 8.80
CA GLU A 621 13.06 -65.31 9.12
C GLU A 621 12.79 -64.35 7.96
N THR A 622 13.80 -64.05 7.15
CA THR A 622 13.75 -63.01 6.12
C THR A 622 13.45 -63.54 4.71
N CYS A 623 13.82 -64.79 4.41
CA CYS A 623 13.59 -65.41 3.10
C CYS A 623 12.18 -65.98 2.94
N ASP A 624 11.83 -66.34 1.72
CA ASP A 624 10.58 -67.03 1.40
C ASP A 624 10.50 -68.43 2.01
N GLU A 625 9.28 -68.95 2.12
CA GLU A 625 9.00 -70.20 2.83
C GLU A 625 9.75 -71.41 2.24
N THR A 626 10.00 -71.42 0.92
CA THR A 626 10.71 -72.52 0.27
C THR A 626 12.17 -72.54 0.67
N ILE A 627 12.82 -71.37 0.65
CA ILE A 627 14.22 -71.21 1.03
C ILE A 627 14.40 -71.40 2.53
N SER A 628 13.49 -70.86 3.35
CA SER A 628 13.53 -71.02 4.79
C SER A 628 13.40 -72.50 5.21
N ARG A 629 12.64 -73.31 4.46
CA ARG A 629 12.58 -74.76 4.67
C ARG A 629 13.90 -75.44 4.35
N ASP A 630 14.51 -75.10 3.21
CA ASP A 630 15.80 -75.67 2.80
C ASP A 630 16.92 -75.34 3.80
N LEU A 631 16.96 -74.08 4.28
CA LEU A 631 17.91 -73.62 5.30
C LEU A 631 17.73 -74.35 6.63
N LYS A 632 16.48 -74.53 7.08
CA LYS A 632 16.17 -75.31 8.29
C LYS A 632 16.68 -76.75 8.17
N GLN A 633 16.50 -77.38 7.01
CA GLN A 633 16.95 -78.75 6.78
C GLN A 633 18.49 -78.85 6.79
N GLN A 634 19.20 -77.93 6.13
CA GLN A 634 20.67 -77.90 6.15
C GLN A 634 21.22 -77.64 7.57
N LEU A 635 20.68 -76.66 8.29
CA LEU A 635 21.09 -76.39 9.67
C LEU A 635 20.83 -77.58 10.59
N LEU A 636 19.72 -78.28 10.44
CA LEU A 636 19.42 -79.48 11.23
C LEU A 636 20.48 -80.57 11.04
N LEU A 637 20.90 -80.81 9.78
CA LEU A 637 21.92 -81.80 9.45
C LEU A 637 23.30 -81.41 10.00
N LEU A 638 23.73 -80.16 9.76
CA LEU A 638 25.04 -79.67 10.20
C LEU A 638 25.15 -79.57 11.73
N ASN A 639 24.11 -79.06 12.39
CA ASN A 639 24.07 -79.00 13.86
C ASN A 639 24.02 -80.40 14.49
N GLY A 640 23.39 -81.37 13.81
CA GLY A 640 23.39 -82.77 14.20
C GLY A 640 24.82 -83.35 14.20
N ARG A 641 25.52 -83.24 13.06
CA ARG A 641 26.92 -83.69 12.90
C ARG A 641 27.85 -83.00 13.89
N TRP A 642 27.74 -81.68 14.02
CA TRP A 642 28.54 -80.90 14.98
C TRP A 642 28.34 -81.39 16.42
N ARG A 643 27.10 -81.60 16.86
CA ARG A 643 26.80 -82.06 18.22
C ARG A 643 27.44 -83.42 18.53
N GLU A 644 27.34 -84.35 17.60
CA GLU A 644 27.90 -85.70 17.75
C GLU A 644 29.43 -85.67 17.86
N LEU A 645 30.10 -84.93 16.97
CA LEU A 645 31.55 -84.73 17.02
C LEU A 645 31.98 -83.98 18.30
N PHE A 646 31.33 -82.85 18.61
CA PHE A 646 31.70 -81.98 19.73
C PHE A 646 31.67 -82.69 21.07
N MET A 647 30.70 -83.59 21.29
CA MET A 647 30.63 -84.38 22.52
C MET A 647 31.87 -85.25 22.75
N GLN A 648 32.54 -85.69 21.68
CA GLN A 648 33.75 -86.52 21.73
C GLN A 648 35.02 -85.68 21.92
N VAL A 649 35.05 -84.44 21.43
CA VAL A 649 36.28 -83.61 21.38
C VAL A 649 36.30 -82.45 22.38
N LYS A 650 35.20 -82.20 23.12
CA LYS A 650 35.06 -81.09 24.08
C LYS A 650 36.18 -80.99 25.13
N GLN A 651 36.84 -82.10 25.45
CA GLN A 651 37.94 -82.12 26.42
C GLN A 651 39.20 -81.39 25.95
N TYR A 652 39.42 -81.29 24.63
CA TYR A 652 40.57 -80.58 24.06
C TYR A 652 40.44 -79.06 24.14
N ALA A 653 39.26 -78.54 24.51
CA ALA A 653 39.04 -77.11 24.74
C ALA A 653 39.70 -76.59 26.04
N ARG A 654 40.24 -77.46 26.92
CA ARG A 654 40.72 -77.10 28.28
C ARG A 654 42.24 -77.00 28.47
N ALA A 655 43.06 -77.44 27.52
CA ALA A 655 44.53 -77.42 27.68
C ALA A 655 45.15 -76.01 27.56
N ASP A 656 44.39 -75.04 27.02
CA ASP A 656 44.81 -73.64 26.88
C ASP A 656 44.59 -72.80 28.16
N GLU A 657 43.88 -73.26 29.19
CA GLU A 657 43.40 -72.37 30.26
C GLU A 657 44.50 -71.74 31.12
N LEU A 658 45.59 -72.45 31.44
CA LEU A 658 46.72 -71.92 32.25
C LEU A 658 47.63 -70.98 31.45
N ASP A 659 47.97 -71.35 30.21
CA ASP A 659 48.78 -70.51 29.31
C ASP A 659 48.00 -69.28 28.86
N LYS A 660 46.69 -69.42 28.66
CA LYS A 660 45.76 -68.31 28.43
C LYS A 660 45.67 -67.41 29.65
N MET A 661 45.58 -67.94 30.88
CA MET A 661 45.57 -67.09 32.08
C MET A 661 46.90 -66.34 32.27
N ARG A 662 48.06 -66.98 32.06
CA ARG A 662 49.37 -66.29 32.09
C ARG A 662 49.47 -65.22 31.02
N LYS A 663 49.01 -65.49 29.80
CA LYS A 663 48.96 -64.52 28.70
C LYS A 663 47.98 -63.37 28.97
N GLU A 664 46.80 -63.65 29.50
CA GLU A 664 45.79 -62.64 29.90
C GLU A 664 46.33 -61.71 31.00
N TYR A 665 47.16 -62.22 31.91
CA TYR A 665 47.87 -61.38 32.88
C TYR A 665 48.88 -60.45 32.20
N VAL A 666 49.77 -60.98 31.35
CA VAL A 666 50.81 -60.20 30.67
C VAL A 666 50.19 -59.15 29.75
N ASP A 667 49.22 -59.55 28.92
CA ASP A 667 48.50 -58.67 28.00
C ASP A 667 47.69 -57.61 28.78
N GLY A 668 47.10 -58.01 29.91
CA GLY A 668 46.38 -57.10 30.80
C GLY A 668 47.27 -56.05 31.45
N VAL A 669 48.45 -56.44 31.96
CA VAL A 669 49.45 -55.53 32.53
C VAL A 669 50.02 -54.58 31.46
N ALA A 670 50.33 -55.09 30.26
CA ALA A 670 50.83 -54.28 29.16
C ALA A 670 49.81 -53.21 28.72
N HIS A 671 48.53 -53.57 28.59
CA HIS A 671 47.47 -52.63 28.24
C HIS A 671 47.26 -51.54 29.30
N LEU A 672 47.24 -51.92 30.58
CA LEU A 672 47.09 -50.95 31.67
C LEU A 672 48.28 -49.98 31.73
N THR A 673 49.50 -50.48 31.52
CA THR A 673 50.72 -49.67 31.49
C THR A 673 50.72 -48.70 30.31
N ALA A 674 50.40 -49.19 29.10
CA ALA A 674 50.32 -48.36 27.89
C ALA A 674 49.27 -47.25 28.00
N PHE A 675 48.12 -47.53 28.64
CA PHE A 675 47.10 -46.51 28.90
C PHE A 675 47.58 -45.43 29.88
N ILE A 676 48.25 -45.83 30.97
CA ILE A 676 48.81 -44.91 31.96
C ILE A 676 49.88 -44.03 31.33
N ASP A 677 50.83 -44.61 30.61
CA ASP A 677 51.92 -43.88 29.95
C ASP A 677 51.40 -42.98 28.84
N GLY A 678 50.45 -43.46 28.03
CA GLY A 678 49.78 -42.67 27.01
C GLY A 678 48.99 -41.49 27.58
N SER A 679 48.33 -41.68 28.74
CA SER A 679 47.60 -40.60 29.42
C SER A 679 48.55 -39.56 30.01
N ASN A 680 49.63 -39.98 30.66
CA ASN A 680 50.66 -39.09 31.21
C ASN A 680 51.41 -38.31 30.11
N ALA A 681 51.68 -38.95 28.97
CA ALA A 681 52.25 -38.28 27.80
C ALA A 681 51.32 -37.17 27.30
N LYS A 682 50.01 -37.44 27.18
CA LYS A 682 49.00 -36.45 26.79
C LYS A 682 48.89 -35.28 27.76
N PHE A 683 48.99 -35.52 29.07
CA PHE A 683 48.97 -34.45 30.08
C PHE A 683 50.16 -33.48 29.97
N SER A 684 51.25 -33.90 29.35
CA SER A 684 52.51 -33.14 29.26
C SER A 684 52.68 -32.41 27.92
N VAL A 685 51.72 -32.55 26.99
CA VAL A 685 51.76 -31.89 25.67
C VAL A 685 51.55 -30.39 25.87
N PRO A 686 52.40 -29.52 25.28
CA PRO A 686 52.18 -28.09 25.31
C PRO A 686 50.93 -27.69 24.52
N VAL A 687 50.07 -26.85 25.11
CA VAL A 687 48.79 -26.42 24.52
C VAL A 687 48.80 -24.90 24.35
N GLU A 688 48.48 -24.39 23.17
CA GLU A 688 48.31 -22.94 22.98
C GLU A 688 46.99 -22.47 23.62
N VAL A 689 46.99 -21.28 24.23
CA VAL A 689 45.76 -20.70 24.81
C VAL A 689 44.87 -20.17 23.68
N SER A 690 44.10 -21.05 23.06
CA SER A 690 43.09 -20.74 22.04
C SER A 690 41.84 -21.59 22.23
N PHE A 691 40.66 -21.11 21.82
CA PHE A 691 39.43 -21.89 22.00
C PHE A 691 39.53 -23.27 21.32
N HIS A 692 40.07 -23.30 20.11
CA HIS A 692 40.27 -24.53 19.35
C HIS A 692 41.19 -25.51 20.08
N ASP A 693 42.39 -25.06 20.49
CA ASP A 693 43.41 -25.93 21.06
C ASP A 693 43.00 -26.45 22.44
N VAL A 694 42.39 -25.63 23.31
CA VAL A 694 41.91 -26.14 24.60
C VAL A 694 40.67 -27.01 24.46
N LYS A 695 39.81 -26.80 23.44
CA LYS A 695 38.66 -27.69 23.16
C LYS A 695 39.12 -29.08 22.70
N MET A 696 40.11 -29.13 21.82
CA MET A 696 40.72 -30.40 21.38
C MET A 696 41.36 -31.13 22.57
N PHE A 697 42.03 -30.38 23.44
CA PHE A 697 42.62 -30.93 24.66
C PHE A 697 41.57 -31.43 25.67
N VAL A 698 40.46 -30.71 25.87
CA VAL A 698 39.31 -31.15 26.70
C VAL A 698 38.73 -32.46 26.16
N GLN A 699 38.58 -32.60 24.84
CA GLN A 699 38.11 -33.83 24.23
C GLN A 699 39.06 -35.00 24.50
N ASP A 700 40.38 -34.77 24.45
CA ASP A 700 41.38 -35.77 24.81
C ASP A 700 41.28 -36.20 26.29
N LEU A 701 41.03 -35.26 27.20
CA LEU A 701 40.82 -35.55 28.62
C LEU A 701 39.49 -36.29 28.89
N GLU A 702 38.42 -35.94 28.18
CA GLU A 702 37.14 -36.64 28.25
C GLU A 702 37.27 -38.07 27.70
N ASN A 703 38.03 -38.28 26.62
CA ASN A 703 38.34 -39.60 26.10
C ASN A 703 39.11 -40.45 27.12
N ILE A 704 40.07 -39.86 27.84
CA ILE A 704 40.77 -40.53 28.95
C ILE A 704 39.80 -40.87 30.08
N LYS A 705 38.93 -39.93 30.48
CA LYS A 705 37.91 -40.11 31.53
C LYS A 705 36.88 -41.20 31.17
N GLN A 706 36.45 -41.29 29.92
CA GLN A 706 35.50 -42.32 29.43
C GLN A 706 36.14 -43.71 29.38
N LYS A 707 37.44 -43.80 29.05
CA LYS A 707 38.18 -45.07 29.04
C LYS A 707 38.55 -45.55 30.45
N LEU A 708 38.58 -44.66 31.44
CA LEU A 708 39.01 -44.94 32.80
C LEU A 708 38.18 -46.04 33.52
N PRO A 709 36.83 -46.08 33.47
CA PRO A 709 36.05 -47.17 34.07
C PRO A 709 36.33 -48.54 33.43
N ALA A 710 36.60 -48.57 32.12
CA ALA A 710 36.97 -49.79 31.42
C ALA A 710 38.36 -50.29 31.88
N MET A 711 39.32 -49.38 32.07
CA MET A 711 40.64 -49.70 32.61
C MET A 711 40.58 -50.12 34.09
N GLU A 712 39.73 -49.49 34.90
CA GLU A 712 39.46 -49.92 36.29
C GLU A 712 38.82 -51.32 36.34
N ALA A 713 37.93 -51.64 35.39
CA ALA A 713 37.35 -52.98 35.23
C ALA A 713 38.39 -54.01 34.76
N GLN A 714 39.26 -53.63 33.81
CA GLN A 714 40.36 -54.46 33.33
C GLN A 714 41.37 -54.74 34.46
N TYR A 715 41.72 -53.74 35.27
CA TYR A 715 42.53 -53.93 36.48
C TYR A 715 41.91 -54.95 37.45
N LYS A 716 40.60 -54.84 37.71
CA LYS A 716 39.88 -55.82 38.55
C LYS A 716 39.87 -57.22 37.93
N ALA A 717 39.74 -57.33 36.61
CA ALA A 717 39.77 -58.60 35.90
C ALA A 717 41.17 -59.25 36.00
N VAL A 718 42.23 -58.51 35.68
CA VAL A 718 43.63 -58.98 35.79
C VAL A 718 43.96 -59.36 37.24
N SER A 719 43.48 -58.60 38.23
CA SER A 719 43.66 -58.93 39.65
C SER A 719 42.99 -60.25 40.05
N ARG A 720 41.80 -60.56 39.51
CA ARG A 720 41.14 -61.86 39.70
C ARG A 720 41.92 -62.99 39.00
N THR A 721 42.44 -62.74 37.80
CA THR A 721 43.29 -63.71 37.08
C THR A 721 44.55 -64.03 37.89
N VAL A 722 45.21 -63.03 38.48
CA VAL A 722 46.37 -63.25 39.39
C VAL A 722 45.98 -64.04 40.63
N GLN A 723 44.82 -63.78 41.24
CA GLN A 723 44.32 -64.55 42.40
C GLN A 723 44.05 -66.03 42.10
N LEU A 724 43.76 -66.37 40.83
CA LEU A 724 43.58 -67.74 40.37
C LEU A 724 44.92 -68.40 40.02
N ILE A 725 45.81 -67.67 39.32
CA ILE A 725 47.15 -68.10 38.94
C ILE A 725 48.04 -68.34 40.16
N THR A 726 47.95 -67.52 41.21
CA THR A 726 48.80 -67.58 42.42
C THR A 726 48.76 -68.90 43.19
N LYS A 727 47.77 -69.76 42.94
CA LYS A 727 47.72 -71.12 43.51
C LYS A 727 48.57 -72.14 42.75
N GLU A 728 48.99 -71.81 41.52
CA GLU A 728 49.62 -72.74 40.57
C GLU A 728 51.00 -72.28 40.02
N VAL A 729 51.51 -71.14 40.51
CA VAL A 729 52.89 -70.65 40.25
C VAL A 729 53.72 -70.62 41.52
N SER A 730 55.04 -70.43 41.36
CA SER A 730 55.97 -70.28 42.48
C SER A 730 55.63 -69.06 43.35
N GLN A 731 55.97 -69.13 44.64
CA GLN A 731 55.69 -68.05 45.60
C GLN A 731 56.40 -66.73 45.24
N GLU A 732 57.56 -66.81 44.57
CA GLU A 732 58.33 -65.64 44.12
C GLU A 732 57.62 -64.92 42.95
N GLU A 733 57.19 -65.67 41.93
CA GLU A 733 56.42 -65.12 40.79
C GLU A 733 55.08 -64.54 41.26
N ALA A 734 54.40 -65.21 42.20
CA ALA A 734 53.16 -64.72 42.81
C ALA A 734 53.34 -63.34 43.49
N ASN A 735 54.43 -63.17 44.23
CA ASN A 735 54.73 -61.91 44.93
C ASN A 735 55.07 -60.78 43.94
N GLU A 736 55.81 -61.07 42.86
CA GLU A 736 56.14 -60.10 41.82
C GLU A 736 54.90 -59.62 41.05
N MET A 737 53.98 -60.53 40.73
CA MET A 737 52.72 -60.20 40.05
C MET A 737 51.83 -59.29 40.91
N LEU A 738 51.74 -59.55 42.22
CA LEU A 738 50.97 -58.72 43.15
C LEU A 738 51.61 -57.34 43.37
N ALA A 739 52.95 -57.26 43.41
CA ALA A 739 53.66 -55.98 43.50
C ALA A 739 53.39 -55.10 42.26
N THR A 740 53.40 -55.70 41.06
CA THR A 740 53.09 -55.01 39.80
C THR A 740 51.66 -54.47 39.77
N LEU A 741 50.67 -55.25 40.22
CA LEU A 741 49.28 -54.80 40.33
C LEU A 741 49.10 -53.66 41.35
N THR A 742 49.86 -53.67 42.44
CA THR A 742 49.78 -52.58 43.43
C THR A 742 50.28 -51.26 42.84
N ARG A 743 51.42 -51.30 42.12
CA ARG A 743 51.97 -50.14 41.40
C ARG A 743 51.01 -49.59 40.35
N LEU A 744 50.39 -50.45 39.54
CA LEU A 744 49.43 -50.03 38.51
C LEU A 744 48.18 -49.36 39.10
N LYS A 745 47.68 -49.84 40.24
CA LYS A 745 46.53 -49.24 40.93
C LYS A 745 46.81 -47.81 41.39
N GLU A 746 47.98 -47.58 41.98
CA GLU A 746 48.39 -46.24 42.42
C GLU A 746 48.53 -45.28 41.24
N GLN A 747 49.15 -45.71 40.14
CA GLN A 747 49.34 -44.88 38.95
C GLN A 747 48.02 -44.58 38.22
N LEU A 748 47.10 -45.55 38.14
CA LEU A 748 45.76 -45.32 37.59
C LEU A 748 44.95 -44.33 38.44
N GLY A 749 45.12 -44.36 39.76
CA GLY A 749 44.57 -43.36 40.68
C GLY A 749 45.09 -41.95 40.42
N LYS A 750 46.40 -41.80 40.20
CA LYS A 750 47.01 -40.50 39.85
C LYS A 750 46.50 -39.94 38.53
N VAL A 751 46.35 -40.80 37.51
CA VAL A 751 45.76 -40.41 36.20
C VAL A 751 44.32 -39.91 36.38
N LYS A 752 43.52 -40.55 37.23
CA LYS A 752 42.14 -40.14 37.54
C LYS A 752 42.05 -38.78 38.19
N GLU A 753 42.84 -38.55 39.23
CA GLU A 753 42.84 -37.30 39.99
C GLU A 753 43.35 -36.14 39.13
N TYR A 754 44.46 -36.33 38.43
CA TYR A 754 45.07 -35.29 37.60
C TYR A 754 44.22 -34.94 36.37
N SER A 755 43.67 -35.93 35.65
CA SER A 755 42.77 -35.67 34.52
C SER A 755 41.49 -34.95 34.93
N SER A 756 40.93 -35.26 36.10
CA SER A 756 39.71 -34.61 36.60
C SER A 756 39.97 -33.15 36.98
N ALA A 757 41.10 -32.86 37.63
CA ALA A 757 41.50 -31.50 37.97
C ALA A 757 41.78 -30.66 36.70
N LEU A 758 42.51 -31.23 35.74
CA LEU A 758 42.85 -30.55 34.49
C LEU A 758 41.62 -30.31 33.60
N LEU A 759 40.71 -31.29 33.51
CA LEU A 759 39.45 -31.14 32.78
C LEU A 759 38.58 -30.01 33.34
N TYR A 760 38.47 -29.90 34.67
CA TYR A 760 37.72 -28.83 35.32
C TYR A 760 38.26 -27.44 34.96
N GLU A 761 39.58 -27.25 35.03
CA GLU A 761 40.20 -25.96 34.71
C GLU A 761 40.13 -25.62 33.21
N CYS A 762 40.30 -26.61 32.31
CA CYS A 762 40.13 -26.39 30.88
C CYS A 762 38.68 -26.08 30.49
N GLN A 763 37.68 -26.72 31.14
CA GLN A 763 36.27 -26.42 30.93
C GLN A 763 35.90 -25.01 31.40
N ARG A 764 36.51 -24.52 32.48
CA ARG A 764 36.36 -23.13 32.94
C ARG A 764 36.95 -22.10 31.96
N LEU A 765 37.98 -22.48 31.19
CA LEU A 765 38.61 -21.62 30.19
C LEU A 765 37.84 -21.55 28.86
N LEU A 766 37.08 -22.59 28.51
CA LEU A 766 36.39 -22.67 27.21
C LEU A 766 35.39 -21.53 26.97
N SER A 767 34.51 -21.26 27.93
CA SER A 767 33.48 -20.22 27.76
C SER A 767 34.09 -18.81 27.62
N PRO A 768 35.06 -18.39 28.45
CA PRO A 768 35.77 -17.12 28.25
C PRO A 768 36.52 -17.04 26.91
N LEU A 769 37.14 -18.14 26.45
CA LEU A 769 37.86 -18.17 25.17
C LEU A 769 36.92 -18.09 23.96
N GLU A 770 35.77 -18.79 24.01
CA GLU A 770 34.74 -18.71 22.97
C GLU A 770 34.17 -17.30 22.85
N GLU A 771 33.85 -16.69 23.99
CA GLU A 771 33.34 -15.32 24.03
C GLU A 771 34.39 -14.34 23.49
N LEU A 772 35.66 -14.51 23.84
CA LEU A 772 36.73 -13.68 23.28
C LEU A 772 36.83 -13.78 21.75
N GLU A 773 36.75 -15.00 21.17
CA GLU A 773 36.79 -15.18 19.72
C GLU A 773 35.59 -14.52 19.02
N LYS A 774 34.40 -14.59 19.62
CA LYS A 774 33.21 -13.88 19.14
C LYS A 774 33.43 -12.37 19.13
N GLN A 775 33.95 -11.82 20.23
CA GLN A 775 34.23 -10.38 20.34
C GLN A 775 35.31 -9.91 19.35
N ILE A 776 36.37 -10.71 19.13
CA ILE A 776 37.40 -10.42 18.12
C ILE A 776 36.81 -10.42 16.70
N THR A 777 35.92 -11.37 16.40
CA THR A 777 35.25 -11.43 15.09
C THR A 777 34.37 -10.21 14.86
N HIS A 778 33.52 -9.88 15.84
CA HIS A 778 32.65 -8.69 15.80
C HIS A 778 33.43 -7.38 15.66
N PHE A 779 34.60 -7.28 16.32
CA PHE A 779 35.51 -6.15 16.15
C PHE A 779 35.98 -5.98 14.70
N TYR A 780 36.42 -7.06 14.05
CA TYR A 780 36.94 -7.01 12.67
C TYR A 780 35.83 -6.75 11.64
N GLU A 781 34.62 -7.28 11.86
CA GLU A 781 33.44 -6.95 11.03
C GLU A 781 33.08 -5.46 11.13
N SER A 782 33.06 -4.91 12.34
CA SER A 782 32.83 -3.48 12.56
C SER A 782 33.96 -2.63 11.97
N LEU A 783 35.21 -3.07 12.07
CA LEU A 783 36.38 -2.40 11.50
C LEU A 783 36.35 -2.38 9.96
N GLU A 784 35.90 -3.45 9.32
CA GLU A 784 35.71 -3.51 7.87
C GLU A 784 34.70 -2.45 7.41
N LYS A 785 33.57 -2.34 8.11
CA LYS A 785 32.56 -1.31 7.84
C LYS A 785 33.09 0.11 8.00
N VAL A 786 33.93 0.35 9.00
CA VAL A 786 34.62 1.64 9.16
C VAL A 786 35.57 1.91 7.98
N ASN A 787 36.35 0.92 7.56
CA ASN A 787 37.27 1.08 6.42
C ASN A 787 36.52 1.28 5.09
N GLU A 788 35.37 0.64 4.89
CA GLU A 788 34.48 0.82 3.74
C GLU A 788 34.01 2.28 3.63
N ILE A 789 33.60 2.88 4.75
CA ILE A 789 33.17 4.28 4.81
C ILE A 789 34.33 5.25 4.56
N ILE A 790 35.51 4.99 5.13
CA ILE A 790 36.69 5.87 5.00
C ILE A 790 37.31 5.80 3.59
N SER A 791 37.22 4.64 2.91
CA SER A 791 37.87 4.42 1.59
C SER A 791 37.11 5.05 0.41
N ILE A 792 36.02 5.76 0.66
CA ILE A 792 35.27 6.46 -0.39
C ILE A 792 36.11 7.64 -0.90
N LEU A 793 36.66 7.47 -2.11
CA LEU A 793 37.56 8.40 -2.78
C LEU A 793 36.89 9.69 -3.26
N ASP A 794 35.56 9.71 -3.37
CA ASP A 794 34.82 10.87 -3.90
C ASP A 794 33.56 11.14 -3.05
N PRO A 795 33.69 11.96 -1.99
CA PRO A 795 32.57 12.32 -1.13
C PRO A 795 31.49 13.14 -1.84
N GLU A 796 31.80 13.83 -2.95
CA GLU A 796 30.95 14.87 -3.53
C GLU A 796 29.99 14.34 -4.61
N ALA A 797 30.25 13.15 -5.17
CA ALA A 797 29.30 12.41 -6.01
C ALA A 797 28.09 11.82 -5.24
N GLN A 798 28.10 11.90 -3.89
CA GLN A 798 27.09 11.29 -3.03
C GLN A 798 26.11 12.36 -2.48
N PRO A 799 24.79 12.12 -2.48
CA PRO A 799 23.83 13.06 -1.91
C PRO A 799 24.15 13.43 -0.45
N THR A 800 23.92 14.67 -0.06
CA THR A 800 24.22 15.21 1.28
C THR A 800 23.55 14.40 2.42
N THR A 801 22.42 13.77 2.13
CA THR A 801 21.72 12.83 3.02
C THR A 801 22.52 11.55 3.26
N VAL A 802 23.16 11.01 2.22
CA VAL A 802 23.98 9.79 2.29
C VAL A 802 25.28 10.06 3.04
N LEU A 803 25.90 11.23 2.86
CA LEU A 803 27.07 11.63 3.64
C LEU A 803 26.75 11.79 5.14
N LYS A 804 25.59 12.39 5.48
CA LYS A 804 25.13 12.47 6.88
C LYS A 804 24.89 11.09 7.49
N GLN A 805 24.25 10.19 6.74
CA GLN A 805 24.02 8.82 7.20
C GLN A 805 25.36 8.08 7.42
N LYS A 806 26.28 8.16 6.45
CA LYS A 806 27.62 7.56 6.56
C LYS A 806 28.43 8.12 7.72
N ALA A 807 28.29 9.40 8.06
CA ALA A 807 28.92 10.00 9.23
C ALA A 807 28.32 9.48 10.55
N GLN A 808 27.00 9.24 10.61
CA GLN A 808 26.34 8.62 11.76
C GLN A 808 26.74 7.15 11.92
N ASP A 809 26.76 6.41 10.82
CA ASP A 809 27.16 5.01 10.77
C ASP A 809 28.63 4.85 11.20
N LEU A 810 29.52 5.74 10.75
CA LEU A 810 30.92 5.77 11.17
C LEU A 810 31.04 5.91 12.70
N VAL A 811 30.25 6.78 13.33
CA VAL A 811 30.27 6.94 14.80
C VAL A 811 29.74 5.69 15.50
N ALA A 812 28.67 5.08 14.99
CA ALA A 812 28.10 3.87 15.55
C ALA A 812 29.09 2.69 15.50
N TYR A 813 29.72 2.45 14.34
CA TYR A 813 30.71 1.37 14.19
C TYR A 813 31.98 1.64 15.00
N GLN A 814 32.41 2.90 15.14
CA GLN A 814 33.51 3.26 16.04
C GLN A 814 33.22 2.93 17.51
N GLU A 815 32.01 3.25 17.99
CA GLU A 815 31.59 2.91 19.35
C GLU A 815 31.45 1.39 19.55
N ASN A 816 31.02 0.65 18.53
CA ASN A 816 31.02 -0.82 18.56
C ASN A 816 32.44 -1.36 18.69
N CYS A 817 33.38 -0.95 17.83
CA CYS A 817 34.79 -1.37 17.94
C CYS A 817 35.38 -1.04 19.32
N LYS A 818 35.04 0.11 19.91
CA LYS A 818 35.52 0.52 21.24
C LYS A 818 34.95 -0.37 22.36
N LYS A 819 33.67 -0.72 22.29
CA LYS A 819 33.04 -1.67 23.22
C LYS A 819 33.69 -3.04 23.11
N ASP A 820 33.91 -3.54 21.89
CA ASP A 820 34.52 -4.83 21.63
C ASP A 820 35.95 -4.89 22.17
N VAL A 821 36.78 -3.87 21.92
CA VAL A 821 38.14 -3.78 22.49
C VAL A 821 38.11 -3.82 24.01
N SER A 822 37.18 -3.08 24.64
CA SER A 822 37.04 -3.07 26.11
C SER A 822 36.61 -4.44 26.67
N LEU A 823 35.79 -5.18 25.93
CA LEU A 823 35.37 -6.55 26.27
C LEU A 823 36.52 -7.53 26.06
N ILE A 824 37.26 -7.41 24.96
CA ILE A 824 38.43 -8.22 24.62
C ILE A 824 39.53 -8.05 25.67
N GLU A 825 39.81 -6.83 26.11
CA GLU A 825 40.79 -6.56 27.16
C GLU A 825 40.39 -7.17 28.50
N ARG A 826 39.13 -7.01 28.91
CA ARG A 826 38.61 -7.57 30.16
C ARG A 826 38.64 -9.10 30.15
N ASN A 827 38.17 -9.71 29.07
CA ASN A 827 38.16 -11.17 28.91
C ASN A 827 39.59 -11.72 28.81
N SER A 828 40.49 -11.02 28.10
CA SER A 828 41.91 -11.37 28.02
C SER A 828 42.59 -11.37 29.38
N GLN A 829 42.37 -10.34 30.19
CA GLN A 829 42.90 -10.29 31.56
C GLN A 829 42.35 -11.43 32.43
N SER A 830 41.06 -11.72 32.33
CA SER A 830 40.43 -12.83 33.06
C SER A 830 41.00 -14.21 32.66
N ILE A 831 41.22 -14.43 31.36
CA ILE A 831 41.82 -15.66 30.82
C ILE A 831 43.28 -15.80 31.28
N LEU A 832 44.08 -14.73 31.17
CA LEU A 832 45.48 -14.74 31.62
C LEU A 832 45.59 -14.97 33.13
N GLN A 833 44.69 -14.38 33.92
CA GLN A 833 44.60 -14.61 35.36
C GLN A 833 44.23 -16.07 35.66
N CYS A 834 43.26 -16.63 34.94
CA CYS A 834 42.84 -18.03 35.12
C CYS A 834 44.00 -19.00 34.82
N VAL A 835 44.72 -18.81 33.72
CA VAL A 835 45.88 -19.64 33.34
C VAL A 835 47.03 -19.47 34.34
N ALA A 836 47.28 -18.26 34.84
CA ALA A 836 48.36 -17.99 35.80
C ALA A 836 48.05 -18.46 37.23
N SER A 837 46.77 -18.56 37.60
CA SER A 837 46.34 -18.88 38.97
C SER A 837 46.46 -20.35 39.38
N THR A 838 46.72 -21.26 38.42
CA THR A 838 46.64 -22.70 38.65
C THR A 838 47.87 -23.44 38.11
N GLU A 839 48.59 -24.16 38.98
CA GLU A 839 49.78 -24.95 38.60
C GLU A 839 49.47 -26.09 37.59
N VAL A 840 48.21 -26.53 37.53
CA VAL A 840 47.73 -27.60 36.64
C VAL A 840 47.78 -27.18 35.16
N LEU A 841 47.75 -25.87 34.86
CA LEU A 841 47.78 -25.32 33.50
C LEU A 841 49.17 -24.87 33.03
N LYS A 842 50.24 -25.28 33.73
CA LYS A 842 51.63 -24.87 33.45
C LYS A 842 52.13 -25.12 32.02
N HIS A 843 51.50 -26.03 31.27
CA HIS A 843 51.83 -26.36 29.89
C HIS A 843 51.10 -25.49 28.84
N PHE A 844 50.31 -24.49 29.29
CA PHE A 844 49.54 -23.63 28.41
C PHE A 844 50.33 -22.37 28.01
N HIS A 845 50.56 -22.21 26.71
CA HIS A 845 51.34 -21.11 26.15
C HIS A 845 50.46 -19.90 25.81
N GLN A 846 50.80 -18.74 26.38
CA GLN A 846 50.01 -17.50 26.26
C GLN A 846 50.49 -16.57 25.13
N SER A 847 51.61 -16.88 24.48
CA SER A 847 52.31 -15.92 23.61
C SER A 847 51.54 -15.58 22.33
N THR A 848 50.90 -16.56 21.69
CA THR A 848 50.09 -16.37 20.48
C THR A 848 48.80 -15.63 20.79
N PHE A 849 48.19 -15.95 21.93
CA PHE A 849 47.01 -15.29 22.48
C PHE A 849 47.24 -13.79 22.73
N GLN A 850 48.32 -13.44 23.44
CA GLN A 850 48.68 -12.05 23.72
C GLN A 850 48.95 -11.26 22.43
N LYS A 851 49.65 -11.86 21.45
CA LYS A 851 49.88 -11.23 20.14
C LYS A 851 48.57 -10.88 19.42
N LYS A 852 47.56 -11.76 19.43
CA LYS A 852 46.25 -11.50 18.81
C LYS A 852 45.54 -10.30 19.48
N VAL A 853 45.56 -10.23 20.81
CA VAL A 853 44.94 -9.12 21.56
C VAL A 853 45.67 -7.79 21.25
N THR A 854 47.01 -7.80 21.19
CA THR A 854 47.79 -6.61 20.81
C THR A 854 47.52 -6.17 19.36
N GLN A 855 47.32 -7.10 18.42
CA GLN A 855 46.97 -6.76 17.04
C GLN A 855 45.61 -6.05 16.95
N VAL A 856 44.61 -6.49 17.72
CA VAL A 856 43.30 -5.82 17.82
C VAL A 856 43.45 -4.40 18.37
N GLN A 857 44.26 -4.20 19.41
CA GLN A 857 44.53 -2.87 19.97
C GLN A 857 45.19 -1.93 18.94
N ILE A 858 46.19 -2.41 18.20
CA ILE A 858 46.86 -1.65 17.14
C ILE A 858 45.88 -1.30 16.01
N ALA A 859 45.04 -2.25 15.60
CA ALA A 859 44.02 -2.03 14.57
C ALA A 859 43.00 -0.97 14.98
N PHE A 860 42.56 -1.00 16.24
CA PHE A 860 41.65 0.01 16.80
C PHE A 860 42.26 1.42 16.81
N GLN A 861 43.50 1.55 17.28
CA GLN A 861 44.20 2.86 17.29
C GLN A 861 44.36 3.43 15.88
N ASN A 862 44.72 2.58 14.90
CA ASN A 862 44.82 3.00 13.50
C ASN A 862 43.48 3.45 12.91
N MET A 863 42.40 2.74 13.24
CA MET A 863 41.05 3.08 12.83
C MET A 863 40.61 4.44 13.39
N VAL A 864 40.81 4.68 14.69
CA VAL A 864 40.42 5.94 15.36
C VAL A 864 41.10 7.14 14.70
N ARG A 865 42.38 7.01 14.36
CA ARG A 865 43.14 8.05 13.65
C ARG A 865 42.56 8.35 12.27
N LYS A 866 42.41 7.33 11.41
CA LYS A 866 41.91 7.49 10.03
C LYS A 866 40.48 8.05 9.98
N ALA A 867 39.60 7.57 10.85
CA ALA A 867 38.23 8.06 10.95
C ALA A 867 38.15 9.51 11.44
N GLY A 868 39.06 9.91 12.34
CA GLY A 868 39.17 11.29 12.81
C GLY A 868 39.63 12.27 11.73
N GLU A 869 40.55 11.84 10.86
CA GLU A 869 40.99 12.61 9.69
C GLU A 869 39.86 12.79 8.67
N TRP A 870 39.14 11.70 8.34
CA TRP A 870 38.00 11.73 7.42
C TRP A 870 36.89 12.69 7.88
N ARG A 871 36.52 12.65 9.18
CA ARG A 871 35.47 13.53 9.73
C ARG A 871 35.84 15.01 9.63
N LYS A 872 37.09 15.35 9.94
CA LYS A 872 37.60 16.74 9.82
C LYS A 872 37.49 17.24 8.38
N ASN A 873 37.79 16.38 7.40
CA ASN A 873 37.72 16.72 5.99
C ASN A 873 36.28 16.99 5.52
N ILE A 874 35.34 16.09 5.84
CA ILE A 874 33.92 16.24 5.47
C ILE A 874 33.27 17.47 6.11
N GLU A 875 33.58 17.75 7.38
CA GLU A 875 33.06 18.94 8.06
C GLU A 875 33.60 20.25 7.47
N ALA A 876 34.85 20.26 6.99
CA ALA A 876 35.45 21.43 6.34
C ALA A 876 34.80 21.70 4.96
N ASN A 877 34.68 20.67 4.10
CA ASN A 877 34.04 20.80 2.78
C ASN A 877 32.58 21.25 2.89
N SER A 878 31.81 20.65 3.81
CA SER A 878 30.40 20.99 4.00
C SER A 878 30.20 22.47 4.42
N ARG A 879 31.09 23.02 5.24
CA ARG A 879 31.00 24.43 5.67
C ARG A 879 31.29 25.41 4.54
N LEU A 880 32.25 25.10 3.68
CA LEU A 880 32.63 25.95 2.55
C LEU A 880 31.57 25.91 1.45
N MET A 881 31.06 24.71 1.14
CA MET A 881 29.97 24.55 0.18
C MET A 881 28.70 25.30 0.62
N LYS A 882 28.36 25.23 1.91
CA LYS A 882 27.23 25.98 2.48
C LYS A 882 27.40 27.49 2.33
N LYS A 883 28.59 28.04 2.63
CA LYS A 883 28.89 29.47 2.45
C LYS A 883 28.77 29.91 0.99
N PHE A 884 29.22 29.08 0.06
CA PHE A 884 29.07 29.34 -1.38
C PHE A 884 27.60 29.38 -1.79
N GLU A 885 26.78 28.39 -1.40
CA GLU A 885 25.36 28.38 -1.73
C GLU A 885 24.59 29.56 -1.11
N GLU A 886 24.85 29.89 0.15
CA GLU A 886 24.20 31.02 0.84
C GLU A 886 24.53 32.36 0.17
N SER A 887 25.80 32.60 -0.17
CA SER A 887 26.23 33.83 -0.84
C SER A 887 25.73 33.91 -2.29
N ARG A 888 25.66 32.77 -2.99
CA ARG A 888 25.08 32.68 -4.33
C ARG A 888 23.59 33.00 -4.33
N ALA A 889 22.83 32.39 -3.43
CA ALA A 889 21.39 32.58 -3.32
C ALA A 889 21.03 34.03 -3.01
N GLU A 890 21.79 34.69 -2.12
CA GLU A 890 21.58 36.10 -1.81
C GLU A 890 21.86 36.99 -3.03
N LEU A 891 22.93 36.73 -3.78
CA LEU A 891 23.24 37.47 -5.02
C LEU A 891 22.16 37.27 -6.10
N GLU A 892 21.73 36.02 -6.33
CA GLU A 892 20.66 35.69 -7.28
C GLU A 892 19.35 36.38 -6.91
N LYS A 893 18.99 36.39 -5.61
CA LYS A 893 17.80 37.06 -5.10
C LYS A 893 17.83 38.57 -5.33
N VAL A 894 18.96 39.24 -5.05
CA VAL A 894 19.12 40.68 -5.31
C VAL A 894 18.99 40.98 -6.80
N ILE A 895 19.64 40.20 -7.67
CA ILE A 895 19.54 40.33 -9.13
C ILE A 895 18.10 40.10 -9.60
N GLN A 896 17.38 39.13 -9.02
CA GLN A 896 16.00 38.83 -9.38
C GLN A 896 15.05 39.97 -9.01
N ILE A 897 15.14 40.50 -7.78
CA ILE A 897 14.34 41.65 -7.34
C ILE A 897 14.61 42.86 -8.23
N ALA A 898 15.88 43.10 -8.57
CA ALA A 898 16.28 44.20 -9.43
C ALA A 898 15.69 44.08 -10.84
N ASN A 899 15.72 42.88 -11.43
CA ASN A 899 15.08 42.59 -12.71
C ASN A 899 13.55 42.74 -12.67
N CYS A 900 12.90 42.44 -11.54
CA CYS A 900 11.49 42.71 -11.34
C CYS A 900 11.20 44.22 -11.34
N CYS A 901 12.00 45.02 -10.62
CA CYS A 901 11.88 46.49 -10.62
C CYS A 901 12.04 47.08 -12.04
N LEU A 902 12.94 46.53 -12.86
CA LEU A 902 13.12 46.97 -14.26
C LEU A 902 11.88 46.72 -15.15
N LYS A 903 11.05 45.72 -14.83
CA LYS A 903 9.88 45.32 -15.62
C LYS A 903 8.53 45.80 -15.06
N GLU A 904 8.52 46.36 -13.84
CA GLU A 904 7.31 46.78 -13.13
C GLU A 904 6.62 47.96 -13.83
N LYS A 905 5.28 47.88 -13.97
CA LYS A 905 4.43 48.92 -14.60
C LYS A 905 3.37 49.39 -13.60
N GLY A 906 3.00 50.67 -13.64
CA GLY A 906 2.12 51.27 -12.63
C GLY A 906 2.23 52.79 -12.59
N ASN A 907 1.87 53.40 -11.46
CA ASN A 907 1.98 54.85 -11.27
C ASN A 907 3.46 55.29 -11.33
N PRO A 908 3.86 56.16 -12.27
CA PRO A 908 5.26 56.54 -12.45
C PRO A 908 5.92 57.18 -11.22
N GLU A 909 5.18 57.92 -10.39
CA GLU A 909 5.73 58.59 -9.21
C GLU A 909 6.02 57.61 -8.08
N GLU A 910 5.10 56.67 -7.85
CA GLU A 910 5.26 55.63 -6.84
C GLU A 910 6.36 54.64 -7.22
N LEU A 911 6.41 54.23 -8.49
CA LEU A 911 7.48 53.39 -9.03
C LEU A 911 8.84 54.09 -8.95
N LEU A 912 8.92 55.38 -9.31
CA LEU A 912 10.18 56.13 -9.21
C LEU A 912 10.69 56.16 -7.77
N ARG A 913 9.81 56.38 -6.78
CA ARG A 913 10.17 56.38 -5.36
C ARG A 913 10.69 55.01 -4.92
N LYS A 914 9.90 53.96 -5.16
CA LYS A 914 10.20 52.58 -4.77
C LYS A 914 11.49 52.07 -5.42
N HIS A 915 11.65 52.26 -6.73
CA HIS A 915 12.82 51.79 -7.45
C HIS A 915 14.07 52.58 -7.07
N SER A 916 13.98 53.90 -6.89
CA SER A 916 15.14 54.69 -6.44
C SER A 916 15.62 54.25 -5.06
N GLU A 917 14.71 53.92 -4.14
CA GLU A 917 15.06 53.41 -2.80
C GLU A 917 15.81 52.08 -2.88
N PHE A 918 15.33 51.14 -3.71
CA PHE A 918 16.00 49.86 -3.92
C PHE A 918 17.36 49.98 -4.61
N PHE A 919 17.43 50.68 -5.75
CA PHE A 919 18.68 50.79 -6.53
C PHE A 919 19.78 51.58 -5.79
N ASN A 920 19.42 52.49 -4.87
CA ASN A 920 20.39 53.17 -4.01
C ASN A 920 20.95 52.28 -2.89
N GLN A 921 20.31 51.16 -2.57
CA GLN A 921 20.73 50.19 -1.55
C GLN A 921 21.52 49.01 -2.13
N LEU A 922 21.74 48.95 -3.45
CA LEU A 922 22.56 47.91 -4.09
C LEU A 922 24.01 47.95 -3.59
N ASP A 923 24.35 46.99 -2.73
CA ASP A 923 25.66 46.93 -2.07
C ASP A 923 26.61 45.96 -2.79
N GLN A 924 27.78 46.47 -3.17
CA GLN A 924 28.86 45.69 -3.79
C GLN A 924 29.37 44.56 -2.87
N ARG A 925 29.17 44.65 -1.55
CA ARG A 925 29.55 43.62 -0.57
C ARG A 925 28.89 42.27 -0.85
N VAL A 926 27.69 42.24 -1.43
CA VAL A 926 26.98 40.99 -1.75
C VAL A 926 27.73 40.21 -2.84
N LEU A 927 28.17 40.90 -3.90
CA LEU A 927 28.99 40.29 -4.96
C LEU A 927 30.37 39.86 -4.43
N ASN A 928 31.02 40.70 -3.60
CA ASN A 928 32.33 40.38 -3.03
C ASN A 928 32.28 39.16 -2.09
N ALA A 929 31.20 39.00 -1.32
CA ALA A 929 31.00 37.83 -0.46
C ALA A 929 30.87 36.54 -1.28
N PHE A 930 30.13 36.59 -2.40
CA PHE A 930 30.01 35.47 -3.34
C PHE A 930 31.36 35.12 -3.98
N LEU A 931 32.11 36.10 -4.49
CA LEU A 931 33.43 35.85 -5.10
C LEU A 931 34.42 35.25 -4.09
N LYS A 932 34.44 35.77 -2.85
CA LYS A 932 35.29 35.21 -1.78
C LYS A 932 34.94 33.76 -1.44
N ALA A 933 33.64 33.43 -1.39
CA ALA A 933 33.21 32.06 -1.15
C ALA A 933 33.57 31.11 -2.32
N CYS A 934 33.65 31.62 -3.55
CA CYS A 934 34.14 30.86 -4.70
C CYS A 934 35.65 30.61 -4.61
N ASP A 935 36.45 31.62 -4.24
CA ASP A 935 37.90 31.46 -4.09
C ASP A 935 38.23 30.43 -3.01
N GLU A 936 37.60 30.53 -1.82
CA GLU A 936 37.78 29.57 -0.72
C GLU A 936 37.38 28.13 -1.09
N LEU A 937 36.45 27.95 -2.05
CA LEU A 937 36.00 26.64 -2.52
C LEU A 937 36.89 26.09 -3.65
N THR A 938 37.46 26.97 -4.48
CA THR A 938 38.36 26.61 -5.59
C THR A 938 39.63 25.93 -5.09
N ASP A 939 40.15 26.35 -3.93
CA ASP A 939 41.36 25.80 -3.31
C ASP A 939 41.22 24.31 -2.90
N ILE A 940 39.98 23.79 -2.80
CA ILE A 940 39.69 22.46 -2.29
C ILE A 940 39.02 21.56 -3.34
N LEU A 941 38.34 22.15 -4.33
CA LEU A 941 37.64 21.40 -5.37
C LEU A 941 38.59 20.82 -6.44
N PRO A 942 38.31 19.61 -6.97
CA PRO A 942 39.02 19.02 -8.10
C PRO A 942 38.88 19.83 -9.40
N GLU A 943 39.86 19.76 -10.31
CA GLU A 943 39.88 20.53 -11.58
C GLU A 943 38.61 20.39 -12.43
N GLN A 944 37.95 19.22 -12.41
CA GLN A 944 36.70 19.00 -13.14
C GLN A 944 35.53 19.86 -12.63
N GLU A 945 35.45 20.10 -11.32
CA GLU A 945 34.32 20.82 -10.71
C GLU A 945 34.54 22.33 -10.66
N GLN A 946 35.81 22.76 -10.66
CA GLN A 946 36.18 24.17 -10.78
C GLN A 946 35.60 24.83 -12.03
N HIS A 947 35.38 24.07 -13.12
CA HIS A 947 34.75 24.60 -14.34
C HIS A 947 33.32 25.11 -14.09
N SER A 948 32.51 24.35 -13.35
CA SER A 948 31.11 24.70 -13.05
C SER A 948 31.00 25.93 -12.16
N LEU A 949 31.91 26.03 -11.18
CA LEU A 949 32.05 27.18 -10.30
C LEU A 949 32.44 28.44 -11.09
N GLN A 950 33.43 28.34 -11.97
CA GLN A 950 33.84 29.44 -12.85
C GLN A 950 32.71 29.90 -13.78
N GLU A 951 31.88 28.98 -14.28
CA GLU A 951 30.74 29.32 -15.11
C GLU A 951 29.66 30.09 -14.34
N ALA A 952 29.36 29.67 -13.09
CA ALA A 952 28.44 30.38 -12.21
C ALA A 952 28.96 31.79 -11.89
N VAL A 953 30.25 31.93 -11.61
CA VAL A 953 30.91 33.23 -11.39
C VAL A 953 30.77 34.13 -12.62
N ARG A 954 31.14 33.63 -13.81
CA ARG A 954 31.03 34.41 -15.05
C ARG A 954 29.59 34.87 -15.31
N LYS A 955 28.61 33.98 -15.11
CA LYS A 955 27.19 34.27 -15.35
C LYS A 955 26.66 35.35 -14.41
N LEU A 956 26.79 35.17 -13.09
CA LEU A 956 26.23 36.08 -12.10
C LEU A 956 26.96 37.43 -12.09
N HIS A 957 28.28 37.43 -12.28
CA HIS A 957 29.06 38.65 -12.41
C HIS A 957 28.65 39.45 -13.67
N ARG A 958 28.37 38.78 -14.79
CA ARG A 958 27.82 39.43 -15.99
C ARG A 958 26.45 40.05 -15.73
N GLN A 959 25.54 39.30 -15.11
CA GLN A 959 24.20 39.81 -14.79
C GLN A 959 24.22 41.00 -13.82
N TRP A 960 25.10 41.00 -12.83
CA TRP A 960 25.32 42.15 -11.94
C TRP A 960 25.82 43.39 -12.70
N LYS A 961 26.75 43.19 -13.65
CA LYS A 961 27.29 44.26 -14.50
C LYS A 961 26.23 44.84 -15.45
N ASP A 962 25.42 43.98 -16.06
CA ASP A 962 24.30 44.39 -16.91
C ASP A 962 23.30 45.22 -16.08
N LEU A 963 22.99 44.77 -14.86
CA LEU A 963 22.11 45.49 -13.93
C LEU A 963 22.64 46.89 -13.55
N GLN A 964 23.92 47.00 -13.21
CA GLN A 964 24.57 48.29 -12.90
C GLN A 964 24.50 49.27 -14.08
N THR A 965 24.44 48.73 -15.31
CA THR A 965 24.35 49.53 -16.52
C THR A 965 22.91 49.97 -16.80
N GLU A 966 21.92 49.08 -16.65
CA GLU A 966 20.52 49.36 -17.01
C GLU A 966 19.75 50.18 -15.96
N ALA A 967 20.03 49.99 -14.67
CA ALA A 967 19.28 50.64 -13.58
C ALA A 967 19.25 52.18 -13.65
N PRO A 968 20.37 52.90 -13.93
CA PRO A 968 20.35 54.35 -14.07
C PRO A 968 19.44 54.86 -15.22
N TYR A 969 19.43 54.15 -16.36
CA TYR A 969 18.59 54.51 -17.50
C TYR A 969 17.10 54.32 -17.16
N HIS A 970 16.74 53.20 -16.53
CA HIS A 970 15.37 52.94 -16.06
C HIS A 970 14.82 54.05 -15.15
N LEU A 971 15.63 54.53 -14.20
CA LEU A 971 15.24 55.63 -13.32
C LEU A 971 15.05 56.95 -14.07
N ILE A 972 15.79 57.20 -15.16
CA ILE A 972 15.61 58.38 -16.02
C ILE A 972 14.29 58.25 -16.81
N HIS A 973 13.97 57.07 -17.37
CA HIS A 973 12.70 56.83 -18.03
C HIS A 973 11.49 57.12 -17.13
N LEU A 974 11.51 56.62 -15.89
CA LEU A 974 10.45 56.89 -14.92
C LEU A 974 10.33 58.39 -14.59
N LYS A 975 11.44 59.11 -14.45
CA LYS A 975 11.43 60.58 -14.26
C LYS A 975 10.77 61.31 -15.42
N ILE A 976 10.98 60.88 -16.65
CA ILE A 976 10.36 61.47 -17.85
C ILE A 976 8.85 61.19 -17.85
N GLU A 977 8.44 59.96 -17.56
CA GLU A 977 7.01 59.59 -17.53
C GLU A 977 6.24 60.33 -16.42
N VAL A 978 6.89 60.61 -15.28
CA VAL A 978 6.34 61.50 -14.23
C VAL A 978 6.13 62.93 -14.76
N GLN A 979 7.12 63.52 -15.43
CA GLN A 979 6.97 64.88 -15.97
C GLN A 979 5.91 64.96 -17.06
N LYS A 980 5.82 63.93 -17.91
CA LYS A 980 4.79 63.80 -18.95
C LYS A 980 3.39 63.72 -18.34
N SER A 981 3.20 62.92 -17.30
CA SER A 981 1.91 62.79 -16.62
C SER A 981 1.45 64.14 -16.08
N LYS A 982 2.36 64.92 -15.46
CA LYS A 982 2.07 66.28 -14.98
C LYS A 982 1.78 67.26 -16.12
N PHE A 983 2.54 67.17 -17.22
CA PHE A 983 2.32 67.99 -18.41
C PHE A 983 0.91 67.79 -18.99
N LEU A 984 0.47 66.54 -19.14
CA LEU A 984 -0.86 66.24 -19.69
C LEU A 984 -1.99 66.78 -18.80
N VAL A 985 -1.86 66.68 -17.47
CA VAL A 985 -2.84 67.25 -16.53
C VAL A 985 -2.96 68.76 -16.73
N THR A 986 -1.84 69.48 -16.77
CA THR A 986 -1.84 70.94 -16.97
C THR A 986 -2.33 71.34 -18.37
N VAL A 987 -2.10 70.52 -19.40
CA VAL A 987 -2.68 70.75 -20.74
C VAL A 987 -4.20 70.65 -20.72
N GLU A 988 -4.77 69.66 -20.03
CA GLU A 988 -6.23 69.52 -19.92
C GLU A 988 -6.86 70.65 -19.11
N GLU A 989 -6.17 71.16 -18.08
CA GLU A 989 -6.58 72.39 -17.37
C GLU A 989 -6.66 73.60 -18.33
N CYS A 990 -5.66 73.76 -19.20
CA CYS A 990 -5.66 74.83 -20.20
C CYS A 990 -6.81 74.67 -21.21
N LYS A 991 -7.07 73.45 -21.71
CA LYS A 991 -8.18 73.17 -22.63
C LYS A 991 -9.54 73.40 -21.98
N ALA A 992 -9.71 73.00 -20.73
CA ALA A 992 -10.96 73.21 -19.98
C ALA A 992 -11.26 74.70 -19.83
N GLU A 993 -10.25 75.53 -19.55
CA GLU A 993 -10.40 76.98 -19.46
C GLU A 993 -10.73 77.62 -20.81
N LEU A 994 -10.09 77.18 -21.91
CA LEU A 994 -10.46 77.63 -23.27
C LEU A 994 -11.89 77.24 -23.64
N ALA A 995 -12.34 76.05 -23.28
CA ALA A 995 -13.71 75.60 -23.52
C ALA A 995 -14.73 76.43 -22.72
N ARG A 996 -14.39 76.76 -21.46
CA ARG A 996 -15.20 77.67 -20.62
C ARG A 996 -15.34 79.03 -21.27
N GLN A 997 -14.23 79.65 -21.70
CA GLN A 997 -14.23 80.97 -22.30
C GLN A 997 -14.98 81.01 -23.64
N ASN A 998 -14.77 80.01 -24.52
CA ASN A 998 -15.48 79.89 -25.80
C ASN A 998 -17.01 79.72 -25.64
N LYS A 999 -17.49 79.14 -24.54
CA LYS A 999 -18.93 78.99 -24.27
C LYS A 999 -19.60 80.30 -23.81
N VAL A 1000 -18.87 81.16 -23.12
CA VAL A 1000 -19.40 82.42 -22.53
C VAL A 1000 -19.35 83.60 -23.51
N LEU A 1001 -18.54 83.49 -24.58
CA LEU A 1001 -18.32 84.47 -25.67
C LEU A 1001 -19.60 85.02 -26.36
N SER A 1002 -20.77 84.42 -26.13
CA SER A 1002 -22.06 84.82 -26.74
C SER A 1002 -23.04 85.51 -25.78
N ARG A 1003 -22.70 85.71 -24.50
CA ARG A 1003 -23.66 86.17 -23.46
C ARG A 1003 -23.27 87.39 -22.62
N GLU A 1004 -22.01 87.82 -22.53
CA GLU A 1004 -21.58 88.90 -21.62
C GLU A 1004 -20.57 89.88 -22.27
N GLY A 1005 -20.43 91.07 -21.68
CA GLY A 1005 -19.50 92.10 -22.17
C GLY A 1005 -18.03 91.65 -22.12
N ASN A 1006 -17.35 91.73 -23.26
CA ASN A 1006 -16.05 91.10 -23.54
C ASN A 1006 -14.85 91.61 -22.71
N GLU A 1007 -14.96 92.75 -22.02
CA GLU A 1007 -13.83 93.41 -21.33
C GLU A 1007 -13.28 92.61 -20.13
N ARG A 1008 -14.15 91.95 -19.33
CA ARG A 1008 -13.70 91.15 -18.16
C ARG A 1008 -13.02 89.86 -18.60
N MET A 1009 -13.56 89.22 -19.64
CA MET A 1009 -13.07 87.94 -20.17
C MET A 1009 -11.68 88.07 -20.81
N ILE A 1010 -11.39 89.19 -21.48
CA ILE A 1010 -10.06 89.48 -22.03
C ILE A 1010 -9.00 89.54 -20.91
N LYS A 1011 -9.31 90.19 -19.77
CA LYS A 1011 -8.39 90.26 -18.62
C LYS A 1011 -8.17 88.88 -17.97
N GLU A 1012 -9.22 88.07 -17.82
CA GLU A 1012 -9.10 86.70 -17.31
C GLU A 1012 -8.26 85.81 -18.24
N HIS A 1013 -8.47 85.91 -19.56
CA HIS A 1013 -7.69 85.18 -20.56
C HIS A 1013 -6.20 85.50 -20.48
N MET A 1014 -5.85 86.79 -20.40
CA MET A 1014 -4.45 87.23 -20.28
C MET A 1014 -3.79 86.79 -18.96
N LEU A 1015 -4.54 86.74 -17.85
CA LEU A 1015 -4.02 86.31 -16.55
C LEU A 1015 -3.79 84.79 -16.49
N PHE A 1016 -4.71 83.99 -17.03
CA PHE A 1016 -4.62 82.53 -16.94
C PHE A 1016 -3.59 81.93 -17.91
N PHE A 1017 -3.39 82.54 -19.08
CA PHE A 1017 -2.45 82.05 -20.11
C PHE A 1017 -1.14 82.85 -20.20
N GLY A 1018 -0.97 83.92 -19.42
CA GLY A 1018 0.26 84.72 -19.40
C GLY A 1018 1.45 84.03 -18.72
N ASP A 1019 2.54 84.78 -18.49
CA ASP A 1019 3.86 84.29 -18.03
C ASP A 1019 3.87 83.53 -16.69
N LYS A 1020 2.79 83.60 -15.91
CA LYS A 1020 2.62 82.86 -14.63
C LYS A 1020 1.45 81.88 -14.66
N GLY A 1021 0.85 81.68 -15.82
CA GLY A 1021 -0.33 80.88 -16.05
C GLY A 1021 -0.06 79.40 -16.28
N SER A 1022 -1.13 78.61 -16.41
CA SER A 1022 -1.05 77.15 -16.59
C SER A 1022 -0.34 76.75 -17.90
N TYR A 1023 -0.42 77.57 -18.95
CA TYR A 1023 0.30 77.34 -20.20
C TYR A 1023 1.83 77.39 -20.00
N HIS A 1024 2.34 78.37 -19.25
CA HIS A 1024 3.77 78.48 -18.95
C HIS A 1024 4.28 77.32 -18.06
N LEU A 1025 3.41 76.77 -17.19
CA LEU A 1025 3.73 75.56 -16.44
C LEU A 1025 3.89 74.35 -17.38
N CYS A 1026 3.10 74.25 -18.45
CA CYS A 1026 3.28 73.22 -19.48
C CYS A 1026 4.65 73.35 -20.18
N GLU A 1027 5.07 74.58 -20.53
CA GLU A 1027 6.40 74.85 -21.11
C GLU A 1027 7.54 74.39 -20.19
N LYS A 1028 7.47 74.72 -18.89
CA LYS A 1028 8.48 74.28 -17.91
C LYS A 1028 8.56 72.77 -17.76
N ARG A 1029 7.42 72.07 -17.78
CA ARG A 1029 7.38 70.60 -17.70
C ARG A 1029 7.99 69.97 -18.94
N LEU A 1030 7.71 70.53 -20.12
CA LEU A 1030 8.29 70.08 -21.38
C LEU A 1030 9.80 70.28 -21.40
N GLN A 1031 10.30 71.45 -21.00
CA GLN A 1031 11.74 71.72 -20.87
C GLN A 1031 12.43 70.71 -19.93
N ARG A 1032 11.79 70.37 -18.81
CA ARG A 1032 12.33 69.36 -17.88
C ARG A 1032 12.36 67.96 -18.49
N MET A 1033 11.39 67.61 -19.34
CA MET A 1033 11.44 66.37 -20.11
C MET A 1033 12.59 66.38 -21.13
N GLU A 1034 12.84 67.50 -21.81
CA GLU A 1034 13.95 67.66 -22.75
C GLU A 1034 15.31 67.45 -22.08
N GLU A 1035 15.54 68.08 -20.93
CA GLU A 1035 16.76 67.92 -20.12
C GLU A 1035 17.00 66.46 -19.70
N LEU A 1036 15.93 65.73 -19.35
CA LEU A 1036 16.03 64.32 -18.97
C LEU A 1036 16.27 63.43 -20.19
N CYS A 1037 15.67 63.72 -21.34
CA CYS A 1037 15.89 62.98 -22.59
C CYS A 1037 17.32 63.14 -23.14
N GLN A 1038 17.99 64.26 -22.86
CA GLN A 1038 19.40 64.45 -23.23
C GLN A 1038 20.36 63.48 -22.51
N LYS A 1039 19.94 62.93 -21.36
CA LYS A 1039 20.72 61.93 -20.60
C LYS A 1039 20.51 60.49 -21.11
N LEU A 1040 19.63 60.30 -22.09
CA LEU A 1040 19.37 59.02 -22.73
C LEU A 1040 19.99 58.97 -24.14
N PRO A 1041 20.31 57.77 -24.66
CA PRO A 1041 20.81 57.59 -26.02
C PRO A 1041 19.94 58.25 -27.10
N VAL A 1042 20.54 58.61 -28.24
CA VAL A 1042 19.83 59.32 -29.32
C VAL A 1042 18.72 58.45 -29.95
N SER A 1043 18.90 57.13 -29.98
CA SER A 1043 17.94 56.15 -30.50
C SER A 1043 16.83 55.76 -29.51
N ASP A 1044 16.75 56.42 -28.35
CA ASP A 1044 15.79 56.05 -27.31
C ASP A 1044 14.33 56.37 -27.70
N PRO A 1045 13.40 55.40 -27.60
CA PRO A 1045 12.01 55.57 -28.01
C PRO A 1045 11.24 56.65 -27.25
N VAL A 1046 11.71 57.07 -26.06
CA VAL A 1046 11.08 58.16 -25.29
C VAL A 1046 11.17 59.51 -26.01
N ARG A 1047 12.08 59.69 -26.98
CA ARG A 1047 12.11 60.90 -27.82
C ARG A 1047 10.83 61.11 -28.63
N GLY A 1048 10.19 60.02 -29.09
CA GLY A 1048 8.89 60.12 -29.76
C GLY A 1048 7.79 60.65 -28.83
N THR A 1049 7.91 60.39 -27.51
CA THR A 1049 7.00 60.94 -26.50
C THR A 1049 7.22 62.44 -26.33
N LEU A 1050 8.47 62.90 -26.31
CA LEU A 1050 8.81 64.32 -26.24
C LEU A 1050 8.28 65.10 -27.46
N GLU A 1051 8.47 64.57 -28.67
CA GLU A 1051 7.94 65.16 -29.91
C GLU A 1051 6.41 65.23 -29.93
N SER A 1052 5.74 64.24 -29.33
CA SER A 1052 4.28 64.27 -29.18
C SER A 1052 3.82 65.38 -28.23
N SER A 1053 4.51 65.56 -27.08
CA SER A 1053 4.20 66.63 -26.12
C SER A 1053 4.48 68.03 -26.70
N GLN A 1054 5.55 68.19 -27.48
CA GLN A 1054 5.84 69.43 -28.22
C GLN A 1054 4.72 69.79 -29.20
N ARG A 1055 4.19 68.81 -29.95
CA ARG A 1055 3.04 69.02 -30.85
C ARG A 1055 1.78 69.44 -30.10
N ILE A 1056 1.47 68.78 -28.97
CA ILE A 1056 0.31 69.11 -28.14
C ILE A 1056 0.39 70.54 -27.62
N LEU A 1057 1.57 70.98 -27.15
CA LEU A 1057 1.75 72.33 -26.63
C LEU A 1057 1.59 73.39 -27.73
N LYS A 1058 2.11 73.11 -28.93
CA LYS A 1058 1.96 73.99 -30.10
C LYS A 1058 0.51 74.15 -30.53
N ASP A 1059 -0.24 73.05 -30.56
CA ASP A 1059 -1.68 73.09 -30.87
C ASP A 1059 -2.47 73.88 -29.82
N LEU A 1060 -2.19 73.63 -28.53
CA LEU A 1060 -2.79 74.38 -27.43
C LEU A 1060 -2.55 75.89 -27.55
N LYS A 1061 -1.32 76.31 -27.89
CA LYS A 1061 -1.00 77.74 -28.13
C LYS A 1061 -1.85 78.34 -29.25
N SER A 1062 -2.03 77.61 -30.35
CA SER A 1062 -2.89 78.05 -31.45
C SER A 1062 -4.35 78.24 -31.02
N GLN A 1063 -4.86 77.38 -30.13
CA GLN A 1063 -6.23 77.50 -29.60
C GLN A 1063 -6.39 78.68 -28.64
N ILE A 1064 -5.37 78.94 -27.80
CA ILE A 1064 -5.30 80.12 -26.93
C ILE A 1064 -5.38 81.39 -27.79
N ASP A 1065 -4.50 81.51 -28.78
CA ASP A 1065 -4.40 82.68 -29.65
C ASP A 1065 -5.69 82.91 -30.46
N SER A 1066 -6.31 81.83 -30.96
CA SER A 1066 -7.59 81.91 -31.66
C SER A 1066 -8.73 82.41 -30.76
N THR A 1067 -8.77 81.98 -29.50
CA THR A 1067 -9.80 82.39 -28.54
C THR A 1067 -9.61 83.86 -28.13
N TYR A 1068 -8.36 84.31 -27.96
CA TYR A 1068 -8.05 85.72 -27.70
C TYR A 1068 -8.54 86.64 -28.83
N MET A 1069 -8.28 86.28 -30.09
CA MET A 1069 -8.73 87.07 -31.26
C MET A 1069 -10.26 87.20 -31.33
N LYS A 1070 -10.99 86.11 -31.03
CA LYS A 1070 -12.47 86.17 -30.99
C LYS A 1070 -12.99 87.11 -29.88
N LEU A 1071 -12.30 87.18 -28.75
CA LEU A 1071 -12.68 88.05 -27.63
C LEU A 1071 -12.49 89.54 -27.96
N THR A 1072 -11.48 89.89 -28.76
CA THR A 1072 -11.18 91.29 -29.14
C THR A 1072 -12.06 91.80 -30.28
N GLU A 1073 -12.36 90.97 -31.31
CA GLU A 1073 -13.19 91.36 -32.46
C GLU A 1073 -14.66 91.70 -32.11
N HIS A 1074 -15.23 91.08 -31.08
CA HIS A 1074 -16.63 91.30 -30.68
C HIS A 1074 -16.84 92.46 -29.69
N SER A 1075 -15.83 93.29 -29.42
CA SER A 1075 -15.93 94.35 -28.40
C SER A 1075 -16.49 95.67 -29.00
N ASP A 1076 -17.77 95.97 -28.77
CA ASP A 1076 -18.45 97.22 -29.19
C ASP A 1076 -18.05 98.43 -28.29
N THR A 1077 -16.77 98.45 -27.87
CA THR A 1077 -16.24 99.22 -26.73
C THR A 1077 -16.21 100.73 -26.95
N TRP A 1078 -16.00 101.17 -28.21
CA TRP A 1078 -15.87 102.58 -28.58
C TRP A 1078 -17.19 103.28 -28.96
N LYS A 1079 -18.25 102.53 -29.24
CA LYS A 1079 -19.50 103.06 -29.83
C LYS A 1079 -20.20 104.10 -28.95
N GLY A 1080 -20.30 103.84 -27.65
CA GLY A 1080 -20.86 104.78 -26.67
C GLY A 1080 -19.99 106.02 -26.43
N TYR A 1081 -18.67 105.87 -26.57
CA TYR A 1081 -17.70 106.96 -26.44
C TYR A 1081 -17.83 107.93 -27.62
N ARG A 1082 -17.80 107.43 -28.86
CA ARG A 1082 -17.92 108.26 -30.08
C ARG A 1082 -19.24 109.02 -30.13
N SER A 1083 -20.35 108.40 -29.75
CA SER A 1083 -21.68 109.05 -29.75
C SER A 1083 -21.76 110.26 -28.81
N ARG A 1084 -21.32 110.12 -27.55
CA ARG A 1084 -21.37 111.21 -26.56
C ARG A 1084 -20.34 112.30 -26.86
N PHE A 1085 -19.21 111.93 -27.47
CA PHE A 1085 -18.22 112.87 -27.95
C PHE A 1085 -18.81 113.80 -29.02
N SER A 1086 -19.45 113.22 -30.05
CA SER A 1086 -20.11 114.00 -31.10
C SER A 1086 -21.25 114.87 -30.58
N GLU A 1087 -22.04 114.38 -29.61
CA GLU A 1087 -23.12 115.15 -28.98
C GLU A 1087 -22.61 116.41 -28.28
N LEU A 1088 -21.53 116.30 -27.49
CA LEU A 1088 -20.91 117.42 -26.78
C LEU A 1088 -20.28 118.43 -27.75
N ALA A 1089 -19.58 117.95 -28.79
CA ALA A 1089 -18.95 118.80 -29.79
C ALA A 1089 -19.96 119.66 -30.57
N ASN A 1090 -21.07 119.06 -30.99
CA ASN A 1090 -22.13 119.78 -31.70
C ASN A 1090 -22.79 120.84 -30.82
N TRP A 1091 -23.03 120.52 -29.54
CA TRP A 1091 -23.63 121.47 -28.59
C TRP A 1091 -22.73 122.68 -28.31
N ILE A 1092 -21.42 122.48 -28.13
CA ILE A 1092 -20.45 123.58 -27.92
C ILE A 1092 -20.47 124.53 -29.12
N SER A 1093 -20.40 123.98 -30.34
CA SER A 1093 -20.38 124.80 -31.55
C SER A 1093 -21.66 125.61 -31.74
N SER A 1094 -22.83 125.03 -31.44
CA SER A 1094 -24.12 125.73 -31.53
C SER A 1094 -24.24 126.84 -30.49
N THR A 1095 -23.88 126.55 -29.24
CA THR A 1095 -24.03 127.47 -28.12
C THR A 1095 -23.05 128.65 -28.22
N GLU A 1096 -21.84 128.45 -28.75
CA GLU A 1096 -20.88 129.54 -28.99
C GLU A 1096 -21.41 130.56 -30.02
N LYS A 1097 -22.14 130.10 -31.04
CA LYS A 1097 -22.80 130.99 -32.02
C LYS A 1097 -23.92 131.80 -31.40
N GLU A 1098 -24.73 131.18 -30.53
CA GLU A 1098 -25.79 131.89 -29.81
C GLU A 1098 -25.21 132.95 -28.86
N LEU A 1099 -24.14 132.62 -28.12
CA LEU A 1099 -23.49 133.57 -27.23
C LEU A 1099 -22.87 134.76 -27.99
N LYS A 1100 -22.24 134.55 -29.14
CA LYS A 1100 -21.76 135.67 -29.98
C LYS A 1100 -22.88 136.59 -30.44
N LYS A 1101 -24.03 136.01 -30.83
CA LYS A 1101 -25.22 136.78 -31.21
C LYS A 1101 -25.81 137.57 -30.05
N ILE A 1102 -25.76 137.03 -28.83
CA ILE A 1102 -26.17 137.75 -27.61
C ILE A 1102 -25.20 138.91 -27.34
N LYS A 1103 -23.89 138.69 -27.45
CA LYS A 1103 -22.85 139.72 -27.25
C LYS A 1103 -23.05 140.96 -28.13
N GLU A 1104 -23.44 140.77 -29.38
CA GLU A 1104 -23.72 141.87 -30.32
C GLU A 1104 -24.95 142.71 -29.94
N ASN A 1105 -25.94 142.10 -29.28
CA ASN A 1105 -27.20 142.75 -28.91
C ASN A 1105 -27.24 143.25 -27.46
N VAL A 1106 -26.22 142.97 -26.65
CA VAL A 1106 -26.23 143.21 -25.20
C VAL A 1106 -26.26 144.70 -24.82
N ASN A 1107 -25.76 145.58 -25.68
CA ASN A 1107 -25.76 147.04 -25.44
C ASN A 1107 -27.09 147.73 -25.79
N ASP A 1108 -28.07 147.01 -26.36
CA ASP A 1108 -29.41 147.53 -26.68
C ASP A 1108 -30.33 147.46 -25.46
N THR A 1109 -30.56 148.61 -24.82
CA THR A 1109 -31.37 148.74 -23.59
C THR A 1109 -32.84 148.30 -23.77
N ALA A 1110 -33.37 148.26 -25.00
CA ALA A 1110 -34.74 147.75 -25.26
C ALA A 1110 -34.84 146.22 -25.24
N LYS A 1111 -33.72 145.50 -25.48
CA LYS A 1111 -33.68 144.03 -25.58
C LYS A 1111 -33.05 143.34 -24.37
N TYR A 1112 -32.64 144.10 -23.36
CA TYR A 1112 -31.99 143.63 -22.14
C TYR A 1112 -32.69 142.41 -21.49
N LYS A 1113 -34.03 142.46 -21.32
CA LYS A 1113 -34.80 141.37 -20.69
C LYS A 1113 -34.73 140.06 -21.48
N GLN A 1114 -34.66 140.14 -22.82
CA GLN A 1114 -34.56 138.97 -23.70
C GLN A 1114 -33.16 138.35 -23.62
N CYS A 1115 -32.10 139.16 -23.72
CA CYS A 1115 -30.72 138.69 -23.61
C CYS A 1115 -30.44 138.02 -22.25
N LYS A 1116 -30.97 138.58 -21.16
CA LYS A 1116 -30.86 138.02 -19.80
C LYS A 1116 -31.53 136.64 -19.67
N ALA A 1117 -32.67 136.42 -20.32
CA ALA A 1117 -33.37 135.15 -20.29
C ALA A 1117 -32.61 134.04 -21.05
N SER A 1118 -32.12 134.32 -22.26
CA SER A 1118 -31.37 133.34 -23.07
C SER A 1118 -30.03 132.92 -22.44
N VAL A 1119 -29.31 133.86 -21.81
CA VAL A 1119 -28.10 133.55 -21.03
C VAL A 1119 -28.41 132.64 -19.83
N GLY A 1120 -29.55 132.85 -19.17
CA GLY A 1120 -30.02 132.00 -18.08
C GLY A 1120 -30.35 130.56 -18.52
N GLU A 1121 -30.86 130.36 -19.73
CA GLU A 1121 -31.10 129.03 -20.30
C GLU A 1121 -29.79 128.31 -20.65
N ILE A 1122 -28.85 129.00 -21.32
CA ILE A 1122 -27.52 128.45 -21.65
C ILE A 1122 -26.79 127.97 -20.39
N ARG A 1123 -26.88 128.72 -19.29
CA ARG A 1123 -26.30 128.34 -17.99
C ARG A 1123 -26.88 127.05 -17.42
N LYS A 1124 -28.17 126.77 -17.59
CA LYS A 1124 -28.77 125.48 -17.15
C LYS A 1124 -28.24 124.30 -17.95
N HIS A 1125 -28.00 124.47 -19.25
CA HIS A 1125 -27.49 123.40 -20.12
C HIS A 1125 -26.01 123.06 -19.88
N ILE A 1126 -25.20 124.02 -19.42
CA ILE A 1126 -23.77 123.81 -19.10
C ILE A 1126 -23.56 122.68 -18.09
N HIS A 1127 -24.41 122.56 -17.07
CA HIS A 1127 -24.25 121.54 -16.04
C HIS A 1127 -24.39 120.12 -16.63
N LYS A 1128 -25.42 119.89 -17.46
CA LYS A 1128 -25.65 118.60 -18.14
C LYS A 1128 -24.51 118.20 -19.07
N HIS A 1129 -23.98 119.16 -19.84
CA HIS A 1129 -22.88 118.89 -20.77
C HIS A 1129 -21.52 118.75 -20.07
N GLY A 1130 -21.34 119.37 -18.89
CA GLY A 1130 -20.18 119.16 -18.03
C GLY A 1130 -20.08 117.73 -17.47
N GLU A 1131 -21.22 117.09 -17.15
CA GLU A 1131 -21.24 115.66 -16.77
C GLU A 1131 -20.86 114.74 -17.93
N ASN A 1132 -21.34 115.03 -19.15
CA ASN A 1132 -20.96 114.29 -20.35
C ASN A 1132 -19.45 114.41 -20.64
N HIS A 1133 -18.86 115.58 -20.44
CA HIS A 1133 -17.42 115.81 -20.57
C HIS A 1133 -16.59 114.99 -19.57
N ASN A 1134 -16.97 114.99 -18.30
CA ASN A 1134 -16.31 114.18 -17.27
C ASN A 1134 -16.44 112.68 -17.55
N TRP A 1135 -17.60 112.23 -18.02
CA TRP A 1135 -17.82 110.82 -18.39
C TRP A 1135 -16.89 110.39 -19.53
N LEU A 1136 -16.73 111.21 -20.58
CA LEU A 1136 -15.80 110.92 -21.68
C LEU A 1136 -14.37 110.78 -21.13
N LYS A 1137 -13.92 111.71 -20.29
CA LYS A 1137 -12.57 111.67 -19.70
C LYS A 1137 -12.33 110.39 -18.87
N SER A 1138 -13.30 109.98 -18.04
CA SER A 1138 -13.18 108.73 -17.26
C SER A 1138 -13.27 107.47 -18.11
N ARG A 1139 -14.09 107.45 -19.17
CA ARG A 1139 -14.25 106.26 -20.02
C ARG A 1139 -13.04 106.02 -20.93
N LEU A 1140 -12.35 107.08 -21.38
CA LEU A 1140 -11.13 106.95 -22.19
C LEU A 1140 -10.03 106.19 -21.44
N VAL A 1141 -9.80 106.50 -20.16
CA VAL A 1141 -8.79 105.81 -19.31
C VAL A 1141 -9.03 104.29 -19.25
N VAL A 1142 -10.29 103.86 -19.20
CA VAL A 1142 -10.64 102.43 -19.19
C VAL A 1142 -10.36 101.79 -20.55
N LEU A 1143 -10.68 102.47 -21.65
CA LEU A 1143 -10.48 101.97 -23.02
C LEU A 1143 -8.98 101.87 -23.39
N THR A 1144 -8.16 102.85 -23.00
CA THR A 1144 -6.69 102.81 -23.21
C THR A 1144 -6.02 101.64 -22.49
N SER A 1145 -6.57 101.17 -21.35
CA SER A 1145 -6.06 100.00 -20.63
C SER A 1145 -6.37 98.65 -21.30
N LEU A 1146 -7.32 98.63 -22.24
CA LEU A 1146 -7.79 97.44 -22.94
C LEU A 1146 -7.26 97.35 -24.38
N CYS A 1147 -7.00 98.49 -25.03
CA CYS A 1147 -6.41 98.60 -26.37
C CYS A 1147 -5.37 99.74 -26.40
N PRO A 1148 -4.06 99.45 -26.35
CA PRO A 1148 -2.99 100.46 -26.40
C PRO A 1148 -2.74 101.09 -27.79
N ASP A 1149 -3.70 100.98 -28.70
CA ASP A 1149 -3.52 101.31 -30.12
C ASP A 1149 -3.40 102.81 -30.39
N LEU A 1150 -2.83 103.15 -31.55
CA LEU A 1150 -2.69 104.53 -32.06
C LEU A 1150 -4.01 105.33 -32.00
N GLU A 1151 -5.13 104.63 -32.21
CA GLU A 1151 -6.49 105.17 -32.18
C GLU A 1151 -6.88 105.75 -30.81
N ALA A 1152 -6.37 105.17 -29.70
CA ALA A 1152 -6.62 105.66 -28.34
C ALA A 1152 -5.89 106.98 -28.05
N LYS A 1153 -4.72 107.18 -28.68
CA LYS A 1153 -3.93 108.40 -28.54
C LYS A 1153 -4.51 109.56 -29.36
N GLU A 1154 -4.98 109.28 -30.58
CA GLU A 1154 -5.70 110.29 -31.40
C GLU A 1154 -6.99 110.75 -30.71
N THR A 1155 -7.77 109.85 -30.10
CA THR A 1155 -8.98 110.23 -29.36
C THR A 1155 -8.70 110.98 -28.05
N GLU A 1156 -7.53 110.81 -27.45
CA GLU A 1156 -7.08 111.60 -26.29
C GLU A 1156 -6.79 113.06 -26.68
N ASP A 1157 -6.11 113.27 -27.81
CA ASP A 1157 -5.83 114.59 -28.36
C ASP A 1157 -7.13 115.32 -28.77
N GLU A 1158 -8.07 114.60 -29.40
CA GLU A 1158 -9.38 115.14 -29.77
C GLU A 1158 -10.22 115.58 -28.55
N LEU A 1159 -10.21 114.80 -27.46
CA LEU A 1159 -10.92 115.15 -26.23
C LEU A 1159 -10.25 116.33 -25.51
N CYS A 1160 -8.93 116.44 -25.55
CA CYS A 1160 -8.22 117.62 -25.04
C CYS A 1160 -8.65 118.90 -25.78
N LYS A 1161 -8.75 118.84 -27.11
CA LYS A 1161 -9.25 119.96 -27.91
C LYS A 1161 -10.70 120.32 -27.56
N LEU A 1162 -11.59 119.34 -27.49
CA LEU A 1162 -12.99 119.53 -27.13
C LEU A 1162 -13.16 120.14 -25.72
N SER A 1163 -12.31 119.73 -24.77
CA SER A 1163 -12.24 120.29 -23.41
C SER A 1163 -11.88 121.78 -23.44
N SER A 1164 -10.92 122.15 -24.30
CA SER A 1164 -10.47 123.53 -24.44
C SER A 1164 -11.56 124.43 -25.04
N ASP A 1165 -12.32 123.93 -26.02
CA ASP A 1165 -13.45 124.65 -26.63
C ASP A 1165 -14.61 124.82 -25.63
N PHE A 1166 -14.92 123.80 -24.81
CA PHE A 1166 -15.93 123.92 -23.74
C PHE A 1166 -15.53 124.99 -22.72
N LYS A 1167 -14.25 125.07 -22.34
CA LYS A 1167 -13.74 126.12 -21.44
C LYS A 1167 -13.84 127.52 -22.05
N ARG A 1168 -13.46 127.68 -23.32
CA ARG A 1168 -13.58 128.96 -24.04
C ARG A 1168 -15.03 129.44 -24.06
N LEU A 1169 -15.99 128.52 -24.20
CA LEU A 1169 -17.42 128.84 -24.19
C LEU A 1169 -17.89 129.36 -22.82
N LEU A 1170 -17.40 128.78 -21.72
CA LEU A 1170 -17.67 129.27 -20.35
C LEU A 1170 -17.11 130.68 -20.12
N ASP A 1171 -15.90 130.94 -20.60
CA ASP A 1171 -15.26 132.26 -20.48
C ASP A 1171 -16.06 133.32 -21.27
N LEU A 1172 -16.54 132.97 -22.47
CA LEU A 1172 -17.34 133.86 -23.32
C LEU A 1172 -18.72 134.15 -22.71
N LEU A 1173 -19.34 133.16 -22.05
CA LEU A 1173 -20.57 133.35 -21.28
C LEU A 1173 -20.37 134.32 -20.11
N ALA A 1174 -19.28 134.18 -19.35
CA ALA A 1174 -18.97 135.05 -18.22
C ALA A 1174 -18.74 136.51 -18.66
N GLU A 1175 -18.09 136.72 -19.81
CA GLU A 1175 -17.88 138.04 -20.39
C GLU A 1175 -19.21 138.74 -20.75
N ILE A 1176 -20.13 138.00 -21.36
CA ILE A 1176 -21.48 138.48 -21.72
C ILE A 1176 -22.32 138.81 -20.48
N GLU A 1177 -22.17 138.03 -19.41
CA GLU A 1177 -22.87 138.25 -18.15
C GLU A 1177 -22.40 139.52 -17.43
N ASN A 1178 -21.09 139.79 -17.46
CA ASN A 1178 -20.53 141.04 -16.92
C ASN A 1178 -21.03 142.27 -17.69
N THR A 1179 -21.10 142.18 -19.02
CA THR A 1179 -21.63 143.28 -19.85
C THR A 1179 -23.15 143.47 -19.67
N LEU A 1180 -23.91 142.39 -19.49
CA LEU A 1180 -25.32 142.46 -19.06
C LEU A 1180 -25.48 143.11 -17.68
N GLY A 1181 -24.55 142.87 -16.74
CA GLY A 1181 -24.54 143.57 -15.45
C GLY A 1181 -24.47 145.09 -15.62
N ALA A 1182 -23.47 145.57 -16.37
CA ALA A 1182 -23.24 146.98 -16.59
C ALA A 1182 -24.38 147.69 -17.36
N VAL A 1183 -25.00 147.02 -18.34
CA VAL A 1183 -26.17 147.57 -19.07
C VAL A 1183 -27.41 147.62 -18.17
N GLY A 1184 -27.54 146.71 -17.20
CA GLY A 1184 -28.61 146.73 -16.20
C GLY A 1184 -28.59 147.99 -15.33
N ASP A 1185 -27.40 148.43 -14.92
CA ASP A 1185 -27.22 149.64 -14.09
C ASP A 1185 -27.64 150.91 -14.87
N CYS A 1186 -27.39 150.97 -16.18
CA CYS A 1186 -27.83 152.08 -17.05
C CYS A 1186 -29.35 152.14 -17.29
N VAL A 1187 -30.05 151.01 -17.29
CA VAL A 1187 -31.52 150.97 -17.43
C VAL A 1187 -32.20 151.49 -16.16
N GLN A 1188 -31.64 151.17 -14.99
CA GLN A 1188 -32.17 151.59 -13.69
C GLN A 1188 -32.02 153.11 -13.47
N TYR A 1189 -30.88 153.69 -13.87
CA TYR A 1189 -30.66 155.14 -13.82
C TYR A 1189 -31.63 155.95 -14.69
N LYS A 1190 -32.13 155.35 -15.79
CA LYS A 1190 -33.08 155.99 -16.73
C LYS A 1190 -34.51 156.00 -16.18
N GLU A 1191 -34.87 155.05 -15.33
CA GLU A 1191 -36.17 155.01 -14.63
C GLU A 1191 -36.21 156.02 -13.46
N GLU A 1192 -35.09 156.23 -12.75
CA GLU A 1192 -34.99 157.22 -11.66
C GLU A 1192 -35.14 158.67 -12.16
N VAL A 1193 -34.54 159.03 -13.30
CA VAL A 1193 -34.67 160.38 -13.91
C VAL A 1193 -36.10 160.66 -14.40
N LYS A 1194 -36.83 159.63 -14.83
CA LYS A 1194 -38.22 159.77 -15.28
C LYS A 1194 -39.17 160.07 -14.12
N SER A 1195 -38.90 159.50 -12.94
CA SER A 1195 -39.69 159.76 -11.72
C SER A 1195 -39.54 161.20 -11.22
N ALA A 1196 -38.35 161.82 -11.35
CA ALA A 1196 -38.10 163.20 -10.92
C ALA A 1196 -38.80 164.27 -11.80
N ILE A 1197 -39.08 163.96 -13.07
CA ILE A 1197 -39.78 164.86 -14.01
C ILE A 1197 -41.29 164.85 -13.78
N GLU A 1198 -41.88 163.73 -13.34
CA GLU A 1198 -43.31 163.62 -13.02
C GLU A 1198 -43.69 164.41 -11.74
N GLU A 1199 -42.76 164.58 -10.79
CA GLU A 1199 -42.96 165.36 -9.57
C GLU A 1199 -43.01 166.89 -9.84
N LEU A 1200 -42.24 167.36 -10.82
CA LEU A 1200 -42.20 168.78 -11.27
C LEU A 1200 -43.48 169.22 -12.02
N ILE A 1201 -44.20 168.29 -12.64
CA ILE A 1201 -45.42 168.58 -13.42
C ILE A 1201 -46.67 168.68 -12.52
N ASN A 1202 -46.69 167.98 -11.37
CA ASN A 1202 -47.81 168.06 -10.43
C ASN A 1202 -47.84 169.38 -9.63
N ASN A 1203 -46.68 169.89 -9.19
CA ASN A 1203 -46.60 171.16 -8.46
C ASN A 1203 -47.02 172.39 -9.29
N SER A 1204 -46.90 172.31 -10.62
CA SER A 1204 -47.33 173.38 -11.54
C SER A 1204 -48.85 173.47 -11.73
N LYS A 1205 -49.63 172.43 -11.39
CA LYS A 1205 -51.08 172.40 -11.58
C LYS A 1205 -51.88 172.94 -10.39
N GLU A 1206 -51.34 172.92 -9.18
CA GLU A 1206 -52.01 173.44 -7.98
C GLU A 1206 -52.02 174.98 -7.91
N VAL A 1207 -50.92 175.65 -8.29
CA VAL A 1207 -50.83 177.12 -8.24
C VAL A 1207 -51.74 177.81 -9.27
N GLN A 1208 -52.04 177.13 -10.39
CA GLN A 1208 -52.91 177.67 -11.44
C GLN A 1208 -54.41 177.56 -11.08
N ALA A 1209 -54.80 176.63 -10.20
CA ALA A 1209 -56.18 176.47 -9.74
C ALA A 1209 -56.59 177.49 -8.65
N GLU A 1210 -55.64 178.01 -7.88
CA GLU A 1210 -55.90 179.05 -6.87
C GLU A 1210 -56.03 180.45 -7.47
N ALA A 1211 -55.34 180.73 -8.57
CA ALA A 1211 -55.44 182.00 -9.29
C ALA A 1211 -56.80 182.20 -10.00
N GLU A 1212 -57.41 181.13 -10.51
CA GLU A 1212 -58.73 181.19 -11.16
C GLU A 1212 -59.87 181.46 -10.15
N LYS A 1213 -59.73 181.00 -8.90
CA LYS A 1213 -60.75 181.17 -7.85
C LYS A 1213 -60.89 182.60 -7.33
N ILE A 1214 -59.85 183.42 -7.46
CA ILE A 1214 -59.84 184.84 -7.08
C ILE A 1214 -60.50 185.69 -8.17
N LEU A 1215 -60.29 185.33 -9.44
CA LEU A 1215 -60.78 186.08 -10.60
C LEU A 1215 -62.29 185.94 -10.84
N ASP A 1216 -62.94 184.91 -10.28
CA ASP A 1216 -64.35 184.55 -10.53
C ASP A 1216 -65.33 184.98 -9.41
N THR A 1217 -64.96 185.94 -8.55
CA THR A 1217 -65.84 186.39 -7.44
C THR A 1217 -66.63 187.66 -7.76
N GLU A 1218 -67.97 187.56 -7.61
CA GLU A 1218 -68.94 188.59 -8.01
C GLU A 1218 -68.96 189.87 -7.12
N SER A 1219 -68.12 189.97 -6.07
CA SER A 1219 -68.11 191.10 -5.13
C SER A 1219 -66.70 191.51 -4.68
N LEU A 1220 -66.37 192.79 -4.90
CA LEU A 1220 -65.08 193.42 -4.59
C LEU A 1220 -64.69 193.30 -3.10
N LEU A 1221 -65.67 193.21 -2.19
CA LEU A 1221 -65.42 193.08 -0.75
C LEU A 1221 -64.98 191.65 -0.36
N GLN A 1222 -65.37 190.63 -1.15
CA GLN A 1222 -64.97 189.23 -0.95
C GLN A 1222 -63.59 188.94 -1.54
N ALA A 1223 -63.27 189.53 -2.70
CA ALA A 1223 -61.95 189.41 -3.32
C ALA A 1223 -60.84 189.96 -2.42
N GLN A 1224 -61.11 191.05 -1.70
CA GLN A 1224 -60.13 191.67 -0.80
C GLN A 1224 -59.86 190.87 0.49
N GLN A 1225 -60.80 190.03 0.96
CA GLN A 1225 -60.55 189.12 2.10
C GLN A 1225 -59.73 187.88 1.70
N LEU A 1226 -59.87 187.40 0.46
CA LEU A 1226 -59.11 186.24 -0.06
C LEU A 1226 -57.66 186.59 -0.41
N LEU A 1227 -57.39 187.83 -0.86
CA LEU A 1227 -56.03 188.31 -1.15
C LEU A 1227 -55.15 188.45 0.11
N LEU A 1228 -55.78 188.58 1.28
CA LEU A 1228 -55.04 188.63 2.55
C LEU A 1228 -54.37 187.28 2.90
N HIS A 1229 -54.82 186.18 2.28
CA HIS A 1229 -54.25 184.84 2.42
C HIS A 1229 -53.16 184.54 1.37
N HIS A 1230 -52.86 185.52 0.50
CA HIS A 1230 -51.76 185.54 -0.47
C HIS A 1230 -50.47 186.21 0.07
N GLN A 1231 -50.28 186.35 1.38
CA GLN A 1231 -49.02 186.82 1.99
C GLN A 1231 -48.51 185.80 2.99
#